data_AF-A0A2E1X1M1-F1
#
_entry.id   AF-A0A2E1X1M1-F1
#
_cell.length_a   1.000
_cell.length_b   1.000
_cell.length_c   1.000
_cell.angle_alpha   90.00
_cell.angle_beta   90.00
_cell.angle_gamma   90.00
#
_symmetry.space_group_name_H-M   'P 1'
#
loop_
_entity.id
_entity.type
_entity.pdbx_description
1 polymer ?
#
loop_
_entity_poly.entity_id
_entity_poly.type
_entity_poly.pdbx_seq_one_letter_code
_entity_poly.pdbx_strand_id
1 'polypeptide(L)'
;MILTLILLLLWVVPVSGQAPPPFIGGYDSVIPDETTASVEAGILLIGELGCTSCHATSSKSSQWLRPRQAPRLDSVAKRIDPFHLIDFIRDPASTHPGTVMPEMLSHLKELDRQVAVRRLVAYLVDRSKTSWQRSTPDRVAIEEGARLYHQVGCVGCHEPLGAAATSPADSNLLSGRVEHWSQPQLARFLRDPHSSRPSGRMPSLGLSHREANAIAHFLLRETRVAAPLDLALDRGHRKGLDDSSRSRPWKTSVAGGFNLPEKQRGNDITTHLSGWLRIEQAGDYHFYLKVDDIGRLRIDEKNVIDLGGTKNYQRKKVVESDASIHLQPGLHRIEVSHFQWVEDAILELEWQGPDFDRGPIDSSLLSNFKEPLPPQPSWELVDDDAEIGEYLYTKFGCVHCHEDNSSASAPALEKLAGSVPARPHAKYTLSAHQTRDLEAALEFLNTDPQPPGPQQRVDLTMQTFRCTACHARGDLGGIPDDRRDFFTGTDPTLGDEGRIPPPLSGVGDKLQPDWLDTVIRNGRSVRDYMNTRMPHFNHPQTLKLASDLIAIDRQATSVPRLIHDDETAKSAGHQMASVGMLQCVLCHDFNRKQSVGMRAMDLVTTTERLNRDWFHRYMLDPESLRPGTQMLDFWPNGRSMLPDVLDGDAGQQVQALWRYLADGEEAVFPKGLSRQQKELIVGGEAILYRGKLWEAGFRGIAVGLPEGLNYAFDAQELRLALMWKGRFLDASAHWSSQGMGRIRPLGDEVLTFPRGPDIVFLKDVFCPWPGEREEGIRPAGYRFRGYKLGEKNIPTLMYSTDYLDVEETIVAVEDENGSFLRRNIDFKLNKSPNQRGSFHLRIRDVPPEEIRDDGICIYEDGLQVRLSDSKHSTAIRPMYTVPEKWETWLRIPVSEDETSVTIEYHWGRQNR
;
A
#
# COMPACT_ATOMS: atom_id res chain seq x y z
N MET A 1 -38.67 32.23 -33.96
CA MET A 1 -37.98 31.05 -34.50
C MET A 1 -36.81 30.57 -33.63
N ILE A 2 -36.01 31.44 -32.99
CA ILE A 2 -34.89 31.01 -32.12
C ILE A 2 -35.35 30.64 -30.70
N LEU A 3 -36.38 31.29 -30.14
CA LEU A 3 -36.95 30.91 -28.83
C LEU A 3 -37.68 29.57 -28.83
N THR A 4 -38.21 29.14 -29.98
CA THR A 4 -38.96 27.89 -30.12
C THR A 4 -38.04 26.66 -30.27
N LEU A 5 -36.77 26.87 -30.62
CA LEU A 5 -35.76 25.79 -30.73
C LEU A 5 -35.11 25.46 -29.37
N ILE A 6 -35.00 26.43 -28.46
CA ILE A 6 -34.34 26.25 -27.16
C ILE A 6 -35.25 25.51 -26.16
N LEU A 7 -36.57 25.62 -26.30
CA LEU A 7 -37.54 24.84 -25.49
C LEU A 7 -37.71 23.37 -25.95
N LEU A 8 -37.14 22.99 -27.10
CA LEU A 8 -37.19 21.62 -27.63
C LEU A 8 -35.91 20.81 -27.37
N LEU A 9 -34.87 21.44 -26.80
CA LEU A 9 -33.60 20.81 -26.42
C LEU A 9 -33.46 20.55 -24.91
N LEU A 10 -34.47 20.95 -24.12
CA LEU A 10 -34.61 20.58 -22.72
C LEU A 10 -35.76 19.57 -22.64
N TRP A 11 -35.43 18.34 -22.25
CA TRP A 11 -36.35 17.22 -22.01
C TRP A 11 -36.78 16.44 -23.25
N VAL A 12 -35.82 15.73 -23.87
CA VAL A 12 -36.12 14.35 -24.26
C VAL A 12 -35.97 13.49 -23.01
N VAL A 13 -36.97 13.54 -22.13
CA VAL A 13 -37.20 12.41 -21.23
C VAL A 13 -37.74 11.31 -22.15
N PRO A 14 -37.14 10.12 -22.20
CA PRO A 14 -37.77 9.02 -22.89
C PRO A 14 -39.11 8.79 -22.20
N VAL A 15 -40.21 9.08 -22.92
CA VAL A 15 -41.53 8.58 -22.58
C VAL A 15 -41.50 7.09 -22.86
N SER A 16 -40.94 6.33 -21.91
CA SER A 16 -41.30 4.95 -21.65
C SER A 16 -41.48 4.86 -20.15
N GLY A 17 -42.72 4.96 -19.66
CA GLY A 17 -43.07 4.86 -18.24
C GLY A 17 -42.87 3.46 -17.64
N GLN A 18 -41.88 2.70 -18.13
CA GLN A 18 -41.58 1.35 -17.71
C GLN A 18 -40.22 1.37 -17.01
N ALA A 19 -40.20 0.95 -15.75
CA ALA A 19 -38.97 0.90 -14.98
C ALA A 19 -37.95 -0.05 -15.65
N PRO A 20 -36.66 0.27 -15.62
CA PRO A 20 -35.65 -0.53 -16.31
C PRO A 20 -35.56 -1.95 -15.71
N PRO A 21 -35.24 -2.95 -16.55
CA PRO A 21 -35.08 -4.32 -16.09
C PRO A 21 -33.90 -4.47 -15.14
N PRO A 22 -33.88 -5.54 -14.31
CA PRO A 22 -32.73 -5.85 -13.46
C PRO A 22 -31.44 -5.91 -14.29
N PHE A 23 -30.37 -5.29 -13.80
CA PHE A 23 -29.05 -5.32 -14.41
C PHE A 23 -28.19 -6.37 -13.71
N ILE A 24 -27.70 -7.32 -14.49
CA ILE A 24 -26.82 -8.40 -14.07
C ILE A 24 -25.61 -8.35 -14.99
N GLY A 25 -24.52 -7.75 -14.51
CA GLY A 25 -23.40 -7.44 -15.40
C GLY A 25 -22.74 -8.65 -16.08
N GLY A 26 -22.92 -9.89 -15.61
CA GLY A 26 -22.45 -11.10 -16.31
C GLY A 26 -23.38 -11.57 -17.44
N TYR A 27 -24.65 -11.15 -17.40
CA TYR A 27 -25.66 -11.38 -18.42
C TYR A 27 -25.60 -10.28 -19.49
N ASP A 28 -25.65 -9.02 -19.05
CA ASP A 28 -25.78 -7.85 -19.94
C ASP A 28 -24.50 -7.55 -20.75
N SER A 29 -23.33 -8.09 -20.36
CA SER A 29 -22.06 -7.82 -21.05
C SER A 29 -21.61 -8.93 -22.03
N VAL A 30 -22.34 -10.04 -22.15
CA VAL A 30 -21.86 -11.24 -22.86
C VAL A 30 -22.80 -11.69 -23.99
N ILE A 31 -24.04 -11.20 -24.06
CA ILE A 31 -25.06 -11.71 -24.99
C ILE A 31 -25.53 -10.61 -25.96
N PRO A 32 -25.11 -10.65 -27.24
CA PRO A 32 -25.51 -9.65 -28.24
C PRO A 32 -26.76 -10.04 -29.05
N ASP A 33 -27.15 -11.31 -29.11
CA ASP A 33 -28.28 -11.74 -29.96
C ASP A 33 -29.60 -11.68 -29.20
N GLU A 34 -30.31 -10.56 -29.33
CA GLU A 34 -31.62 -10.34 -28.72
C GLU A 34 -32.73 -11.28 -29.27
N THR A 35 -32.46 -12.07 -30.32
CA THR A 35 -33.50 -12.86 -30.99
C THR A 35 -33.55 -14.33 -30.56
N THR A 36 -32.47 -14.88 -29.99
CA THR A 36 -32.37 -16.28 -29.57
C THR A 36 -32.32 -16.45 -28.06
N ALA A 37 -33.09 -17.38 -27.51
CA ALA A 37 -33.03 -17.71 -26.08
C ALA A 37 -31.74 -18.49 -25.74
N SER A 38 -31.13 -18.18 -24.60
CA SER A 38 -29.95 -18.86 -24.05
C SER A 38 -30.26 -19.53 -22.70
N VAL A 39 -30.01 -20.84 -22.63
CA VAL A 39 -30.18 -21.64 -21.40
C VAL A 39 -29.19 -21.19 -20.32
N GLU A 40 -27.92 -21.01 -20.66
CA GLU A 40 -26.87 -20.58 -19.73
C GLU A 40 -27.17 -19.19 -19.15
N ALA A 41 -27.66 -18.28 -19.98
CA ALA A 41 -28.08 -16.95 -19.56
C ALA A 41 -29.26 -17.00 -18.58
N GLY A 42 -30.25 -17.83 -18.86
CA GLY A 42 -31.37 -18.05 -17.96
C GLY A 42 -30.96 -18.70 -16.64
N ILE A 43 -30.01 -19.64 -16.65
CA ILE A 43 -29.43 -20.25 -15.45
C ILE A 43 -28.77 -19.17 -14.57
N LEU A 44 -28.04 -18.23 -15.17
CA LEU A 44 -27.47 -17.08 -14.47
C LEU A 44 -28.58 -16.20 -13.87
N LEU A 45 -29.64 -15.89 -14.63
CA LEU A 45 -30.78 -15.10 -14.15
C LEU A 45 -31.48 -15.76 -12.95
N ILE A 46 -31.72 -17.08 -12.98
CA ILE A 46 -32.32 -17.81 -11.85
C ILE A 46 -31.49 -17.64 -10.56
N GLY A 47 -30.16 -17.72 -10.68
CA GLY A 47 -29.26 -17.54 -9.55
C GLY A 47 -29.22 -16.11 -9.02
N GLU A 48 -29.15 -15.12 -9.91
CA GLU A 48 -28.98 -13.70 -9.59
C GLU A 48 -30.25 -13.02 -9.09
N LEU A 49 -31.43 -13.44 -9.57
CA LEU A 49 -32.73 -12.96 -9.12
C LEU A 49 -33.20 -13.64 -7.83
N GLY A 50 -32.45 -14.62 -7.31
CA GLY A 50 -32.76 -15.27 -6.04
C GLY A 50 -34.00 -16.17 -6.09
N CYS A 51 -34.33 -16.75 -7.25
CA CYS A 51 -35.51 -17.61 -7.40
C CYS A 51 -35.52 -18.78 -6.40
N THR A 52 -34.33 -19.29 -6.07
CA THR A 52 -34.15 -20.40 -5.12
C THR A 52 -34.35 -20.01 -3.65
N SER A 53 -34.54 -18.73 -3.33
CA SER A 53 -34.90 -18.29 -1.97
C SER A 53 -36.33 -18.70 -1.60
N CYS A 54 -37.20 -18.84 -2.60
CA CYS A 54 -38.60 -19.24 -2.41
C CYS A 54 -38.94 -20.59 -3.06
N HIS A 55 -38.13 -21.05 -4.02
CA HIS A 55 -38.37 -22.28 -4.77
C HIS A 55 -37.31 -23.35 -4.49
N ALA A 56 -37.76 -24.59 -4.28
CA ALA A 56 -36.90 -25.74 -4.07
C ALA A 56 -36.32 -26.23 -5.40
N THR A 57 -35.06 -26.65 -5.39
CA THR A 57 -34.36 -27.22 -6.55
C THR A 57 -34.07 -28.69 -6.35
N SER A 58 -34.12 -29.50 -7.41
CA SER A 58 -33.60 -30.87 -7.35
C SER A 58 -32.08 -30.90 -7.09
N SER A 59 -31.52 -32.06 -6.70
CA SER A 59 -30.08 -32.23 -6.46
C SER A 59 -29.21 -32.15 -7.72
N LYS A 60 -29.80 -32.35 -8.91
CA LYS A 60 -29.13 -32.19 -10.20
C LYS A 60 -29.25 -30.75 -10.68
N SER A 61 -30.44 -30.16 -10.62
CA SER A 61 -30.68 -28.75 -10.95
C SER A 61 -29.80 -27.81 -10.10
N SER A 62 -29.61 -28.12 -8.81
CA SER A 62 -28.80 -27.29 -7.91
C SER A 62 -27.32 -27.18 -8.31
N GLN A 63 -26.79 -28.13 -9.09
CA GLN A 63 -25.39 -28.10 -9.55
C GLN A 63 -25.14 -27.09 -10.68
N TRP A 64 -26.19 -26.75 -11.43
CA TRP A 64 -26.17 -25.71 -12.46
C TRP A 64 -26.28 -24.30 -11.88
N LEU A 65 -26.95 -24.16 -10.74
CA LEU A 65 -27.30 -22.85 -10.19
C LEU A 65 -26.17 -22.28 -9.30
N ARG A 66 -26.07 -20.95 -9.30
CA ARG A 66 -25.18 -20.16 -8.43
C ARG A 66 -26.00 -19.15 -7.64
N PRO A 67 -26.78 -19.61 -6.65
CA PRO A 67 -27.75 -18.76 -5.96
C PRO A 67 -27.06 -17.58 -5.29
N ARG A 68 -27.72 -16.42 -5.35
CA ARG A 68 -27.27 -15.17 -4.73
C ARG A 68 -28.06 -14.93 -3.45
N GLN A 69 -27.37 -14.96 -2.31
CA GLN A 69 -27.93 -14.49 -1.05
C GLN A 69 -28.10 -12.96 -1.06
N ALA A 70 -29.25 -12.47 -0.60
CA ALA A 70 -29.52 -11.05 -0.52
C ALA A 70 -28.68 -10.36 0.59
N PRO A 71 -28.55 -9.02 0.58
CA PRO A 71 -27.79 -8.30 1.61
C PRO A 71 -28.32 -8.53 3.02
N ARG A 72 -27.43 -8.60 4.01
CA ARG A 72 -27.82 -8.68 5.43
C ARG A 72 -28.39 -7.35 5.92
N LEU A 73 -29.50 -7.40 6.64
CA LEU A 73 -30.24 -6.18 7.07
C LEU A 73 -30.07 -5.81 8.55
N ASP A 74 -29.32 -6.59 9.33
CA ASP A 74 -29.04 -6.41 10.76
C ASP A 74 -28.51 -5.02 11.14
N SER A 75 -27.77 -4.37 10.23
CA SER A 75 -27.14 -3.07 10.45
C SER A 75 -27.37 -2.12 9.28
N VAL A 76 -28.43 -2.34 8.48
CA VAL A 76 -28.68 -1.57 7.26
C VAL A 76 -28.89 -0.08 7.52
N ALA A 77 -29.58 0.28 8.60
CA ALA A 77 -29.85 1.69 8.94
C ALA A 77 -28.64 2.40 9.58
N LYS A 78 -27.50 1.70 9.79
CA LYS A 78 -26.20 2.37 10.02
C LYS A 78 -25.57 2.82 8.71
N ARG A 79 -25.79 2.04 7.66
CA ARG A 79 -25.12 2.16 6.37
C ARG A 79 -25.90 3.08 5.44
N ILE A 80 -27.22 2.96 5.42
CA ILE A 80 -28.12 3.60 4.47
C ILE A 80 -29.08 4.55 5.19
N ASP A 81 -29.34 5.71 4.59
CA ASP A 81 -30.34 6.68 5.04
C ASP A 81 -31.73 6.02 5.15
N PRO A 82 -32.40 6.05 6.32
CA PRO A 82 -33.75 5.51 6.50
C PRO A 82 -34.80 6.07 5.52
N PHE A 83 -34.68 7.33 5.10
CA PHE A 83 -35.61 7.90 4.11
C PHE A 83 -35.41 7.28 2.72
N HIS A 84 -34.16 6.99 2.36
CA HIS A 84 -33.88 6.23 1.14
C HIS A 84 -34.42 4.80 1.23
N LEU A 85 -34.36 4.15 2.41
CA LEU A 85 -34.96 2.83 2.59
C LEU A 85 -36.49 2.86 2.41
N ILE A 86 -37.17 3.92 2.83
CA ILE A 86 -38.61 4.10 2.55
C ILE A 86 -38.85 4.11 1.04
N ASP A 87 -38.14 4.97 0.30
CA ASP A 87 -38.33 5.09 -1.14
C ASP A 87 -38.02 3.77 -1.85
N PHE A 88 -36.91 3.12 -1.47
CA PHE A 88 -36.46 1.88 -2.09
C PHE A 88 -37.38 0.70 -1.80
N ILE A 89 -37.90 0.51 -0.58
CA ILE A 89 -38.83 -0.59 -0.29
C ILE A 89 -40.20 -0.34 -0.94
N ARG A 90 -40.63 0.93 -1.06
CA ARG A 90 -41.88 1.31 -1.73
C ARG A 90 -41.83 1.00 -3.23
N ASP A 91 -40.74 1.38 -3.90
CA ASP A 91 -40.54 1.21 -5.34
C ASP A 91 -39.04 1.00 -5.65
N PRO A 92 -38.55 -0.27 -5.61
CA PRO A 92 -37.14 -0.58 -5.78
C PRO A 92 -36.60 -0.17 -7.15
N ALA A 93 -37.35 -0.43 -8.22
CA ALA A 93 -36.87 -0.26 -9.60
C ALA A 93 -36.79 1.22 -10.01
N SER A 94 -37.70 2.05 -9.51
CA SER A 94 -37.64 3.50 -9.70
C SER A 94 -36.53 4.14 -8.86
N THR A 95 -36.38 3.71 -7.61
CA THR A 95 -35.39 4.29 -6.68
C THR A 95 -33.96 3.86 -6.99
N HIS A 96 -33.76 2.62 -7.44
CA HIS A 96 -32.48 2.08 -7.86
C HIS A 96 -32.65 1.31 -9.17
N PRO A 97 -32.59 2.00 -10.32
CA PRO A 97 -32.64 1.39 -11.65
C PRO A 97 -31.73 0.15 -11.77
N GLY A 98 -32.24 -0.93 -12.38
CA GLY A 98 -31.49 -2.17 -12.53
C GLY A 98 -31.26 -2.97 -11.25
N THR A 99 -31.95 -2.67 -10.15
CA THR A 99 -31.93 -3.50 -8.94
C THR A 99 -32.46 -4.91 -9.22
N VAL A 100 -31.89 -5.90 -8.54
CA VAL A 100 -32.40 -7.28 -8.51
C VAL A 100 -33.43 -7.51 -7.39
N MET A 101 -33.67 -6.50 -6.53
CA MET A 101 -34.71 -6.59 -5.52
C MET A 101 -36.09 -6.43 -6.17
N PRO A 102 -36.99 -7.41 -6.05
CA PRO A 102 -38.33 -7.32 -6.63
C PRO A 102 -39.25 -6.39 -5.82
N GLU A 103 -40.33 -5.94 -6.46
CA GLU A 103 -41.44 -5.27 -5.77
C GLU A 103 -42.21 -6.30 -4.92
N MET A 104 -42.08 -6.21 -3.59
CA MET A 104 -42.75 -7.12 -2.65
C MET A 104 -44.16 -6.64 -2.23
N LEU A 105 -44.43 -5.34 -2.32
CA LEU A 105 -45.63 -4.69 -1.77
C LEU A 105 -46.58 -4.17 -2.85
N SER A 106 -46.40 -4.57 -4.10
CA SER A 106 -47.19 -4.11 -5.27
C SER A 106 -48.69 -4.48 -5.19
N HIS A 107 -49.03 -5.47 -4.37
CA HIS A 107 -50.41 -5.92 -4.13
C HIS A 107 -51.19 -5.04 -3.14
N LEU A 108 -50.51 -4.15 -2.42
CA LEU A 108 -51.14 -3.25 -1.45
C LEU A 108 -51.63 -1.96 -2.15
N LYS A 109 -52.68 -1.35 -1.58
CA LYS A 109 -53.09 0.00 -1.96
C LYS A 109 -52.04 1.01 -1.50
N GLU A 110 -52.00 2.17 -2.15
CA GLU A 110 -50.97 3.20 -1.90
C GLU A 110 -50.79 3.55 -0.42
N LEU A 111 -51.89 3.86 0.28
CA LEU A 111 -51.84 4.26 1.68
C LEU A 111 -51.35 3.12 2.59
N ASP A 112 -51.88 1.91 2.39
CA ASP A 112 -51.47 0.71 3.15
C ASP A 112 -49.99 0.38 2.91
N ARG A 113 -49.52 0.58 1.66
CA ARG A 113 -48.13 0.40 1.27
C ARG A 113 -47.22 1.40 1.98
N GLN A 114 -47.58 2.68 2.02
CA GLN A 114 -46.80 3.71 2.73
C GLN A 114 -46.67 3.40 4.22
N VAL A 115 -47.76 3.00 4.88
CA VAL A 115 -47.76 2.61 6.29
C VAL A 115 -46.90 1.37 6.53
N ALA A 116 -47.05 0.34 5.68
CA ALA A 116 -46.26 -0.88 5.79
C ALA A 116 -44.76 -0.62 5.62
N VAL A 117 -44.37 0.18 4.63
CA VAL A 117 -42.98 0.56 4.37
C VAL A 117 -42.38 1.30 5.56
N ARG A 118 -43.08 2.30 6.12
CA ARG A 118 -42.59 3.05 7.27
C ARG A 118 -42.29 2.13 8.47
N ARG A 119 -43.20 1.19 8.75
CA ARG A 119 -43.06 0.21 9.84
C ARG A 119 -41.92 -0.78 9.59
N LEU A 120 -41.78 -1.28 8.37
CA LEU A 120 -40.63 -2.10 7.98
C LEU A 120 -39.31 -1.36 8.22
N VAL A 121 -39.22 -0.08 7.84
CA VAL A 121 -38.01 0.73 8.08
C VAL A 121 -37.81 0.99 9.57
N ALA A 122 -38.87 1.22 10.36
CA ALA A 122 -38.77 1.36 11.80
C ALA A 122 -38.13 0.12 12.46
N TYR A 123 -38.55 -1.09 12.06
CA TYR A 123 -37.92 -2.34 12.49
C TYR A 123 -36.44 -2.42 12.10
N LEU A 124 -36.07 -2.02 10.88
CA LEU A 124 -34.67 -2.02 10.42
C LEU A 124 -33.79 -1.01 11.17
N VAL A 125 -34.35 0.14 11.53
CA VAL A 125 -33.69 1.16 12.35
C VAL A 125 -33.49 0.66 13.77
N ASP A 126 -34.52 0.09 14.39
CA ASP A 126 -34.45 -0.50 15.73
C ASP A 126 -33.40 -1.63 15.79
N ARG A 127 -33.44 -2.56 14.83
CA ARG A 127 -32.47 -3.67 14.70
C ARG A 127 -31.04 -3.18 14.56
N SER A 128 -30.84 -2.04 13.90
CA SER A 128 -29.52 -1.43 13.74
C SER A 128 -28.99 -0.81 15.04
N LYS A 129 -29.82 -0.43 16.00
CA LYS A 129 -29.44 0.18 17.30
C LYS A 129 -28.64 1.50 17.23
N THR A 130 -28.39 2.05 16.04
CA THR A 130 -27.73 3.35 15.84
C THR A 130 -28.29 4.03 14.60
N SER A 131 -28.31 5.35 14.58
CA SER A 131 -28.77 6.13 13.43
C SER A 131 -27.67 6.36 12.40
N TRP A 132 -28.10 6.43 11.13
CA TRP A 132 -27.30 6.91 10.01
C TRP A 132 -26.96 8.40 10.18
N GLN A 133 -25.77 8.80 9.74
CA GLN A 133 -25.34 10.20 9.74
C GLN A 133 -24.64 10.56 8.44
N ARG A 134 -24.97 11.73 7.88
CA ARG A 134 -24.20 12.34 6.79
C ARG A 134 -22.85 12.79 7.30
N SER A 135 -21.84 12.67 6.43
CA SER A 135 -20.47 13.09 6.72
C SER A 135 -20.04 14.12 5.69
N THR A 136 -19.35 15.17 6.13
CA THR A 136 -18.76 16.15 5.22
C THR A 136 -17.67 15.46 4.38
N PRO A 137 -17.72 15.58 3.05
CA PRO A 137 -16.66 15.07 2.18
C PRO A 137 -15.33 15.80 2.40
N ASP A 138 -14.23 15.04 2.50
CA ASP A 138 -12.88 15.62 2.58
C ASP A 138 -12.34 15.81 1.16
N ARG A 139 -12.19 17.07 0.72
CA ARG A 139 -11.69 17.46 -0.61
C ARG A 139 -10.31 16.90 -0.93
N VAL A 140 -9.43 16.75 0.06
CA VAL A 140 -8.09 16.19 -0.16
C VAL A 140 -8.20 14.69 -0.46
N ALA A 141 -9.04 13.99 0.31
CA ALA A 141 -9.31 12.58 0.11
C ALA A 141 -10.07 12.31 -1.20
N ILE A 142 -10.90 13.25 -1.68
CA ILE A 142 -11.58 13.17 -2.97
C ILE A 142 -10.58 13.10 -4.13
N GLU A 143 -9.54 13.93 -4.15
CA GLU A 143 -8.51 13.90 -5.21
C GLU A 143 -7.78 12.54 -5.25
N GLU A 144 -7.34 12.05 -4.09
CA GLU A 144 -6.72 10.72 -3.97
C GLU A 144 -7.71 9.61 -4.37
N GLY A 145 -8.95 9.70 -3.92
CA GLY A 145 -10.02 8.75 -4.20
C GLY A 145 -10.37 8.68 -5.68
N ALA A 146 -10.38 9.82 -6.38
CA ALA A 146 -10.60 9.90 -7.82
C ALA A 146 -9.52 9.13 -8.58
N ARG A 147 -8.23 9.36 -8.25
CA ARG A 147 -7.13 8.62 -8.85
C ARG A 147 -7.24 7.12 -8.57
N LEU A 148 -7.48 6.76 -7.31
CA LEU A 148 -7.57 5.35 -6.89
C LEU A 148 -8.71 4.63 -7.60
N TYR A 149 -9.92 5.20 -7.61
CA TYR A 149 -11.10 4.63 -8.27
C TYR A 149 -10.82 4.23 -9.73
N HIS A 150 -10.15 5.11 -10.48
CA HIS A 150 -9.84 4.86 -11.88
C HIS A 150 -8.68 3.89 -12.10
N GLN A 151 -7.76 3.73 -11.15
CA GLN A 151 -6.54 2.93 -11.35
C GLN A 151 -6.62 1.52 -10.76
N VAL A 152 -7.25 1.35 -9.59
CA VAL A 152 -7.19 0.07 -8.85
C VAL A 152 -8.09 -1.02 -9.43
N GLY A 153 -9.00 -0.66 -10.34
CA GLY A 153 -9.85 -1.60 -11.07
C GLY A 153 -11.37 -1.40 -10.92
N CYS A 154 -11.84 -0.35 -10.22
CA CYS A 154 -13.29 -0.12 -10.06
C CYS A 154 -13.99 0.05 -11.41
N VAL A 155 -13.34 0.74 -12.34
CA VAL A 155 -13.82 0.99 -13.71
C VAL A 155 -13.93 -0.25 -14.59
N GLY A 156 -13.36 -1.39 -14.18
CA GLY A 156 -13.58 -2.65 -14.88
C GLY A 156 -15.04 -3.10 -14.80
N CYS A 157 -15.74 -2.76 -13.71
CA CYS A 157 -17.14 -3.13 -13.50
C CYS A 157 -18.10 -1.93 -13.45
N HIS A 158 -17.62 -0.77 -12.98
CA HIS A 158 -18.39 0.47 -12.84
C HIS A 158 -18.05 1.47 -13.94
N GLU A 159 -18.93 2.45 -14.15
CA GLU A 159 -18.69 3.52 -15.11
C GLU A 159 -17.55 4.44 -14.65
N PRO A 160 -16.69 4.96 -15.53
CA PRO A 160 -15.76 6.02 -15.15
C PRO A 160 -16.52 7.24 -14.62
N LEU A 161 -15.96 7.94 -13.62
CA LEU A 161 -16.64 9.06 -12.93
C LEU A 161 -15.86 10.37 -13.10
N GLY A 162 -16.50 11.39 -13.69
CA GLY A 162 -15.89 12.71 -13.90
C GLY A 162 -16.56 13.51 -15.03
N ALA A 163 -16.20 14.78 -15.21
CA ALA A 163 -16.90 15.74 -16.07
C ALA A 163 -16.94 15.40 -17.58
N ALA A 164 -16.17 14.40 -18.04
CA ALA A 164 -16.10 13.98 -19.44
C ALA A 164 -16.31 12.46 -19.65
N ALA A 165 -16.73 11.74 -18.61
CA ALA A 165 -16.90 10.29 -18.69
C ALA A 165 -18.25 9.92 -19.32
N THR A 166 -18.22 9.19 -20.44
CA THR A 166 -19.40 8.47 -20.94
C THR A 166 -19.61 7.22 -20.10
N SER A 167 -20.86 6.89 -19.76
CA SER A 167 -21.19 5.65 -19.06
C SER A 167 -21.42 4.53 -20.09
N PRO A 168 -20.53 3.52 -20.16
CA PRO A 168 -20.73 2.40 -21.07
C PRO A 168 -21.97 1.58 -20.66
N ALA A 169 -22.68 1.01 -21.63
CA ALA A 169 -23.96 0.31 -21.40
C ALA A 169 -23.83 -0.92 -20.47
N ASP A 170 -22.64 -1.51 -20.39
CA ASP A 170 -22.31 -2.70 -19.59
C ASP A 170 -21.73 -2.35 -18.20
N SER A 171 -21.85 -1.10 -17.75
CA SER A 171 -21.42 -0.64 -16.42
C SER A 171 -22.46 -0.83 -15.33
N ASN A 172 -22.00 -1.25 -14.15
CA ASN A 172 -22.77 -1.10 -12.92
C ASN A 172 -22.78 0.38 -12.51
N LEU A 173 -23.84 1.11 -12.84
CA LEU A 173 -23.93 2.54 -12.53
C LEU A 173 -23.88 2.82 -11.01
N LEU A 174 -23.07 3.80 -10.61
CA LEU A 174 -22.94 4.33 -9.25
C LEU A 174 -23.57 5.71 -9.09
N SER A 175 -23.59 6.51 -10.14
CA SER A 175 -24.13 7.89 -10.11
C SER A 175 -25.60 7.90 -9.66
N GLY A 176 -25.92 8.65 -8.61
CA GLY A 176 -27.27 8.68 -8.01
C GLY A 176 -27.62 7.47 -7.14
N ARG A 177 -26.66 6.57 -6.87
CA ARG A 177 -26.89 5.31 -6.14
C ARG A 177 -26.05 5.16 -4.86
N VAL A 178 -25.25 6.15 -4.50
CA VAL A 178 -24.29 6.02 -3.38
C VAL A 178 -24.45 7.09 -2.31
N GLU A 179 -25.16 8.18 -2.61
CA GLU A 179 -25.32 9.38 -1.79
C GLU A 179 -26.09 9.12 -0.49
N HIS A 180 -26.85 8.02 -0.45
CA HIS A 180 -27.58 7.55 0.73
C HIS A 180 -26.69 6.76 1.70
N TRP A 181 -25.43 6.49 1.36
CA TRP A 181 -24.50 5.81 2.26
C TRP A 181 -23.89 6.75 3.29
N SER A 182 -23.64 6.25 4.50
CA SER A 182 -22.75 6.95 5.43
C SER A 182 -21.30 6.70 5.03
N GLN A 183 -20.48 7.75 5.05
CA GLN A 183 -19.08 7.65 4.58
C GLN A 183 -18.28 6.56 5.31
N PRO A 184 -18.34 6.43 6.65
CA PRO A 184 -17.56 5.40 7.35
C PRO A 184 -18.01 3.98 6.98
N GLN A 185 -19.30 3.78 6.71
CA GLN A 185 -19.83 2.48 6.33
C GLN A 185 -19.55 2.16 4.86
N LEU A 186 -19.56 3.16 3.97
CA LEU A 186 -19.13 2.98 2.59
C LEU A 186 -17.66 2.58 2.53
N ALA A 187 -16.78 3.27 3.28
CA ALA A 187 -15.37 2.89 3.38
C ALA A 187 -15.19 1.46 3.92
N ARG A 188 -15.99 1.06 4.92
CA ARG A 188 -15.99 -0.32 5.43
C ARG A 188 -16.43 -1.33 4.36
N PHE A 189 -17.50 -1.02 3.64
CA PHE A 189 -18.04 -1.85 2.56
C PHE A 189 -17.04 -2.02 1.41
N LEU A 190 -16.37 -0.95 0.97
CA LEU A 190 -15.36 -1.01 -0.10
C LEU A 190 -14.18 -1.93 0.26
N ARG A 191 -13.82 -2.00 1.54
CA ARG A 191 -12.75 -2.89 2.03
C ARG A 191 -13.19 -4.34 2.16
N ASP A 192 -14.41 -4.56 2.65
CA ASP A 192 -14.98 -5.88 2.92
C ASP A 192 -16.48 -5.92 2.52
N PRO A 193 -16.76 -6.06 1.22
CA PRO A 193 -18.13 -6.01 0.70
C PRO A 193 -18.96 -7.22 1.15
N HIS A 194 -18.31 -8.39 1.28
CA HIS A 194 -18.98 -9.65 1.63
C HIS A 194 -19.48 -9.69 3.08
N SER A 195 -18.95 -8.85 3.99
CA SER A 195 -19.47 -8.74 5.35
C SER A 195 -20.97 -8.39 5.40
N SER A 196 -21.43 -7.53 4.48
CA SER A 196 -22.82 -7.09 4.36
C SER A 196 -23.58 -7.71 3.19
N ARG A 197 -22.86 -8.18 2.16
CA ARG A 197 -23.40 -8.84 0.96
C ARG A 197 -22.70 -10.18 0.76
N PRO A 198 -23.08 -11.25 1.48
CA PRO A 198 -22.34 -12.52 1.50
C PRO A 198 -22.14 -13.13 0.09
N SER A 199 -23.14 -13.00 -0.79
CA SER A 199 -23.06 -13.39 -2.20
C SER A 199 -22.98 -12.20 -3.16
N GLY A 200 -22.54 -11.03 -2.67
CA GLY A 200 -22.34 -9.86 -3.51
C GLY A 200 -21.31 -10.14 -4.60
N ARG A 201 -21.57 -9.68 -5.82
CA ARG A 201 -20.64 -9.85 -6.95
C ARG A 201 -19.53 -8.80 -6.99
N MET A 202 -19.57 -7.82 -6.10
CA MET A 202 -18.47 -6.87 -5.90
C MET A 202 -17.40 -7.53 -5.01
N PRO A 203 -16.22 -7.87 -5.57
CA PRO A 203 -15.14 -8.48 -4.80
C PRO A 203 -14.41 -7.45 -3.93
N SER A 204 -13.60 -7.94 -2.99
CA SER A 204 -12.61 -7.08 -2.33
C SER A 204 -11.45 -6.81 -3.29
N LEU A 205 -11.02 -5.55 -3.39
CA LEU A 205 -9.84 -5.13 -4.17
C LEU A 205 -8.56 -5.04 -3.31
N GLY A 206 -8.58 -5.60 -2.10
CA GLY A 206 -7.44 -5.52 -1.17
C GLY A 206 -7.10 -4.09 -0.74
N LEU A 207 -8.11 -3.20 -0.65
CA LEU A 207 -7.90 -1.80 -0.30
C LEU A 207 -7.45 -1.63 1.15
N SER A 208 -6.45 -0.79 1.37
CA SER A 208 -6.12 -0.32 2.72
C SER A 208 -7.22 0.56 3.29
N HIS A 209 -7.20 0.81 4.61
CA HIS A 209 -8.16 1.71 5.25
C HIS A 209 -8.14 3.12 4.65
N ARG A 210 -6.95 3.65 4.34
CA ARG A 210 -6.77 4.96 3.71
C ARG A 210 -7.38 5.00 2.31
N GLU A 211 -7.08 4.00 1.48
CA GLU A 211 -7.58 3.94 0.11
C GLU A 211 -9.10 3.85 0.06
N ALA A 212 -9.68 2.95 0.87
CA ALA A 212 -11.13 2.81 0.97
C ALA A 212 -11.81 4.09 1.48
N ASN A 213 -11.19 4.79 2.44
CA ASN A 213 -11.67 6.07 2.94
C ASN A 213 -11.67 7.15 1.86
N ALA A 214 -10.57 7.26 1.09
CA ALA A 214 -10.44 8.21 0.00
C ALA A 214 -11.47 7.96 -1.11
N ILE A 215 -11.63 6.71 -1.56
CA ILE A 215 -12.65 6.34 -2.56
C ILE A 215 -14.05 6.64 -2.03
N ALA A 216 -14.37 6.34 -0.76
CA ALA A 216 -15.67 6.67 -0.19
C ALA A 216 -15.96 8.18 -0.20
N HIS A 217 -14.98 9.03 0.12
CA HIS A 217 -15.13 10.48 -0.02
C HIS A 217 -15.33 10.92 -1.47
N PHE A 218 -14.61 10.32 -2.43
CA PHE A 218 -14.79 10.59 -3.86
C PHE A 218 -16.19 10.21 -4.35
N LEU A 219 -16.72 9.06 -3.95
CA LEU A 219 -18.06 8.62 -4.31
C LEU A 219 -19.15 9.50 -3.68
N LEU A 220 -18.89 10.05 -2.49
CA LEU A 220 -19.79 10.95 -1.76
C LEU A 220 -19.48 12.43 -1.95
N ARG A 221 -18.68 12.80 -2.96
CA ARG A 221 -18.18 14.18 -3.15
C ARG A 221 -19.28 15.23 -3.29
N GLU A 222 -20.45 14.83 -3.79
CA GLU A 222 -21.62 15.71 -3.98
C GLU A 222 -22.45 15.86 -2.69
N THR A 223 -22.13 15.13 -1.61
CA THR A 223 -22.84 15.25 -0.33
C THR A 223 -22.62 16.64 0.29
N ARG A 224 -23.71 17.37 0.50
CA ARG A 224 -23.69 18.70 1.14
C ARG A 224 -24.13 18.57 2.61
N VAL A 225 -23.31 19.08 3.52
CA VAL A 225 -23.58 19.08 4.97
C VAL A 225 -23.54 20.51 5.48
N ALA A 226 -24.66 20.98 6.04
CA ALA A 226 -24.76 22.31 6.63
C ALA A 226 -23.89 22.38 7.88
N ALA A 227 -23.05 23.40 7.97
CA ALA A 227 -22.26 23.71 9.14
C ALA A 227 -22.01 25.22 9.23
N PRO A 228 -21.60 25.76 10.38
CA PRO A 228 -21.20 27.15 10.51
C PRO A 228 -20.04 27.52 9.57
N LEU A 229 -18.99 26.70 9.50
CA LEU A 229 -17.77 26.99 8.72
C LEU A 229 -17.20 25.74 8.05
N ASP A 230 -16.59 25.91 6.88
CA ASP A 230 -15.64 24.95 6.31
C ASP A 230 -14.27 25.10 7.00
N LEU A 231 -13.57 23.99 7.15
CA LEU A 231 -12.27 23.89 7.81
C LEU A 231 -11.26 23.17 6.91
N ALA A 232 -10.12 23.80 6.63
CA ALA A 232 -8.99 23.19 5.96
C ALA A 232 -7.74 23.22 6.84
N LEU A 233 -7.03 22.10 6.89
CA LEU A 233 -5.83 21.92 7.72
C LEU A 233 -4.62 21.63 6.84
N ASP A 234 -3.53 22.34 7.10
CA ASP A 234 -2.23 22.14 6.46
C ASP A 234 -1.17 21.77 7.52
N ARG A 235 -0.10 21.09 7.09
CA ARG A 235 1.05 20.68 7.91
C ARG A 235 2.37 21.11 7.27
N GLY A 236 3.21 21.71 8.08
CA GLY A 236 4.56 22.05 7.70
C GLY A 236 4.97 23.41 8.18
N HIS A 237 6.26 23.52 8.47
CA HIS A 237 6.87 24.77 8.87
C HIS A 237 6.66 25.86 7.80
N ARG A 238 6.19 27.05 8.22
CA ARG A 238 6.02 28.23 7.36
C ARG A 238 6.65 29.47 7.97
N LYS A 239 7.02 30.42 7.11
CA LYS A 239 7.54 31.76 7.49
C LYS A 239 6.46 32.85 7.54
N GLY A 240 5.21 32.53 7.24
CA GLY A 240 4.06 33.45 7.19
C GLY A 240 2.84 32.78 6.56
N LEU A 241 1.67 33.44 6.59
CA LEU A 241 0.45 32.92 5.94
C LEU A 241 0.51 33.02 4.41
N ASP A 242 1.33 33.93 3.87
CA ASP A 242 1.56 34.10 2.42
C ASP A 242 2.68 33.21 1.86
N ASP A 243 3.23 32.31 2.67
CA ASP A 243 4.28 31.38 2.26
C ASP A 243 3.72 30.28 1.35
N SER A 244 3.90 30.46 0.04
CA SER A 244 3.41 29.53 -1.00
C SER A 244 4.19 28.22 -1.10
N SER A 245 5.21 27.99 -0.27
CA SER A 245 6.07 26.79 -0.35
C SER A 245 5.33 25.48 0.02
N ARG A 246 4.16 25.58 0.67
CA ARG A 246 3.23 24.48 0.94
C ARG A 246 1.80 25.01 0.82
N SER A 247 1.14 24.72 -0.31
CA SER A 247 -0.13 25.38 -0.69
C SER A 247 -1.35 24.46 -0.70
N ARG A 248 -1.25 23.22 -0.19
CA ARG A 248 -2.35 22.25 -0.26
C ARG A 248 -2.68 21.70 1.13
N PRO A 249 -3.93 21.83 1.60
CA PRO A 249 -4.34 21.20 2.84
C PRO A 249 -4.15 19.68 2.74
N TRP A 250 -3.83 19.04 3.87
CA TRP A 250 -3.77 17.57 3.95
C TRP A 250 -5.10 16.98 4.42
N LYS A 251 -6.00 17.81 4.95
CA LYS A 251 -7.35 17.41 5.39
C LYS A 251 -8.34 18.57 5.33
N THR A 252 -9.58 18.28 4.97
CA THR A 252 -10.70 19.22 5.06
C THR A 252 -11.89 18.63 5.83
N SER A 253 -12.68 19.49 6.47
CA SER A 253 -13.85 19.15 7.28
C SER A 253 -14.72 20.40 7.50
N VAL A 254 -15.56 20.38 8.54
CA VAL A 254 -16.36 21.52 9.01
C VAL A 254 -16.04 21.88 10.45
N ALA A 255 -16.38 23.10 10.86
CA ALA A 255 -16.26 23.59 12.23
C ALA A 255 -17.57 24.22 12.73
N GLY A 256 -17.82 24.11 14.03
CA GLY A 256 -18.98 24.72 14.70
C GLY A 256 -18.85 26.22 14.98
N GLY A 257 -17.68 26.81 14.70
CA GLY A 257 -17.34 28.20 14.96
C GLY A 257 -15.83 28.39 14.83
N PHE A 258 -15.32 29.53 15.29
CA PHE A 258 -13.90 29.90 15.12
C PHE A 258 -12.92 29.27 16.13
N ASN A 259 -13.38 28.27 16.90
CA ASN A 259 -12.56 27.58 17.89
C ASN A 259 -11.82 26.39 17.28
N LEU A 260 -10.53 26.24 17.59
CA LEU A 260 -9.74 25.08 17.19
C LEU A 260 -10.14 23.83 17.99
N PRO A 261 -10.57 22.73 17.33
CA PRO A 261 -10.83 21.46 18.02
C PRO A 261 -9.55 20.95 18.70
N GLU A 262 -9.63 20.55 19.98
CA GLU A 262 -8.45 20.09 20.76
C GLU A 262 -7.65 18.99 20.04
N LYS A 263 -8.32 18.05 19.38
CA LYS A 263 -7.71 16.93 18.63
C LYS A 263 -6.93 17.36 17.37
N GLN A 264 -7.03 18.63 16.98
CA GLN A 264 -6.36 19.20 15.81
C GLN A 264 -5.26 20.20 16.19
N ARG A 265 -5.00 20.36 17.49
CA ARG A 265 -3.85 21.11 18.00
C ARG A 265 -2.57 20.28 17.82
N GLY A 266 -1.51 20.91 17.33
CA GLY A 266 -0.24 20.26 17.06
C GLY A 266 0.76 21.23 16.45
N ASN A 267 2.01 20.78 16.36
CA ASN A 267 3.11 21.62 15.89
C ASN A 267 3.10 21.75 14.35
N ASP A 268 3.48 22.92 13.85
CA ASP A 268 3.54 23.26 12.43
C ASP A 268 2.21 22.99 11.69
N ILE A 269 1.10 23.43 12.25
CA ILE A 269 -0.25 23.29 11.68
C ILE A 269 -0.77 24.65 11.25
N THR A 270 -1.45 24.68 10.11
CA THR A 270 -2.24 25.85 9.71
C THR A 270 -3.70 25.50 9.55
N THR A 271 -4.53 26.35 10.11
CA THR A 271 -5.97 26.25 10.07
C THR A 271 -6.53 27.36 9.21
N HIS A 272 -7.37 26.98 8.25
CA HIS A 272 -8.15 27.90 7.45
C HIS A 272 -9.63 27.61 7.68
N LEU A 273 -10.31 28.55 8.32
CA LEU A 273 -11.75 28.54 8.56
C LEU A 273 -12.41 29.48 7.57
N SER A 274 -13.50 29.05 6.93
CA SER A 274 -14.16 29.88 5.93
C SER A 274 -15.67 29.63 5.86
N GLY A 275 -16.45 30.68 5.68
CA GLY A 275 -17.90 30.60 5.62
C GLY A 275 -18.53 31.93 5.21
N TRP A 276 -19.78 32.11 5.59
CA TRP A 276 -20.58 33.29 5.33
C TRP A 276 -21.16 33.78 6.65
N LEU A 277 -20.97 35.05 6.95
CA LEU A 277 -21.51 35.76 8.10
C LEU A 277 -22.76 36.54 7.68
N ARG A 278 -23.87 36.30 8.36
CA ARG A 278 -25.12 37.05 8.16
C ARG A 278 -25.10 38.33 8.98
N ILE A 279 -25.26 39.45 8.29
CA ILE A 279 -25.44 40.79 8.85
C ILE A 279 -26.90 41.18 8.67
N GLU A 280 -27.58 41.49 9.77
CA GLU A 280 -29.02 41.82 9.74
C GLU A 280 -29.24 43.33 9.64
N GLN A 281 -28.33 44.13 10.19
CA GLN A 281 -28.42 45.59 10.24
C GLN A 281 -27.16 46.23 9.68
N ALA A 282 -27.33 47.30 8.89
CA ALA A 282 -26.21 48.09 8.40
C ALA A 282 -25.51 48.80 9.56
N GLY A 283 -24.18 48.82 9.57
CA GLY A 283 -23.44 49.55 10.60
C GLY A 283 -21.96 49.23 10.65
N ASP A 284 -21.29 49.87 11.60
CA ASP A 284 -19.87 49.63 11.86
C ASP A 284 -19.73 48.45 12.83
N TYR A 285 -19.10 47.38 12.35
CA TYR A 285 -18.78 46.20 13.13
C TYR A 285 -17.31 46.22 13.48
N HIS A 286 -17.00 45.95 14.73
CA HIS A 286 -15.64 45.92 15.24
C HIS A 286 -15.25 44.49 15.62
N PHE A 287 -14.17 43.98 15.04
CA PHE A 287 -13.70 42.61 15.23
C PHE A 287 -12.45 42.60 16.08
N TYR A 288 -12.32 41.58 16.93
CA TYR A 288 -11.18 41.33 17.80
C TYR A 288 -10.66 39.91 17.51
N LEU A 289 -9.45 39.81 16.96
CA LEU A 289 -8.80 38.53 16.67
C LEU A 289 -7.63 38.33 17.64
N LYS A 290 -7.71 37.27 18.43
CA LYS A 290 -6.66 36.86 19.36
C LYS A 290 -6.10 35.51 18.94
N VAL A 291 -4.79 35.49 18.69
CA VAL A 291 -4.07 34.33 18.17
C VAL A 291 -2.75 34.13 18.89
N ASP A 292 -2.32 32.87 18.97
CA ASP A 292 -0.91 32.55 19.17
C ASP A 292 -0.19 32.50 17.83
N ASP A 293 1.06 32.97 17.80
CA ASP A 293 1.94 33.06 16.63
C ASP A 293 1.45 33.96 15.47
N ILE A 294 0.57 33.47 14.59
CA ILE A 294 0.14 34.20 13.38
C ILE A 294 -1.37 34.03 13.12
N GLY A 295 -2.05 35.12 12.77
CA GLY A 295 -3.46 35.12 12.36
C GLY A 295 -3.83 36.16 11.29
N ARG A 296 -4.90 35.89 10.55
CA ARG A 296 -5.51 36.83 9.59
C ARG A 296 -7.03 36.67 9.58
N LEU A 297 -7.76 37.78 9.65
CA LEU A 297 -9.20 37.87 9.41
C LEU A 297 -9.46 38.59 8.09
N ARG A 298 -10.23 37.95 7.21
CA ARG A 298 -10.70 38.51 5.95
C ARG A 298 -12.22 38.53 5.95
N ILE A 299 -12.80 39.69 5.64
CA ILE A 299 -14.22 39.86 5.38
C ILE A 299 -14.36 40.29 3.92
N ASP A 300 -15.15 39.55 3.16
CA ASP A 300 -15.21 39.62 1.70
C ASP A 300 -13.80 39.49 1.09
N GLU A 301 -13.38 40.46 0.30
CA GLU A 301 -12.04 40.48 -0.31
C GLU A 301 -11.02 41.29 0.51
N LYS A 302 -11.43 41.86 1.66
CA LYS A 302 -10.62 42.79 2.45
C LYS A 302 -10.00 42.11 3.67
N ASN A 303 -8.68 42.21 3.80
CA ASN A 303 -7.99 41.88 5.04
C ASN A 303 -8.35 42.92 6.10
N VAL A 304 -9.17 42.53 7.07
CA VAL A 304 -9.64 43.40 8.16
C VAL A 304 -8.60 43.44 9.27
N ILE A 305 -8.01 42.28 9.59
CA ILE A 305 -6.88 42.14 10.53
C ILE A 305 -5.84 41.25 9.87
N ASP A 306 -4.57 41.68 9.83
CA ASP A 306 -3.47 40.90 9.27
C ASP A 306 -2.25 40.91 10.19
N LEU A 307 -2.13 39.86 11.00
CA LEU A 307 -0.99 39.61 11.89
C LEU A 307 0.00 38.59 11.26
N GLY A 308 -0.15 38.27 9.96
CA GLY A 308 0.56 37.17 9.31
C GLY A 308 1.42 37.50 8.09
N GLY A 309 1.61 38.79 7.80
CA GLY A 309 2.52 39.24 6.75
C GLY A 309 4.00 38.96 7.07
N THR A 310 4.80 38.65 6.05
CA THR A 310 6.23 38.29 6.17
C THR A 310 7.12 39.31 6.90
N LYS A 311 6.67 40.57 7.02
CA LYS A 311 7.40 41.68 7.66
C LYS A 311 7.10 41.85 9.16
N ASN A 312 6.03 41.24 9.68
CA ASN A 312 5.57 41.40 11.07
C ASN A 312 5.87 40.17 11.95
N TYR A 313 6.88 39.39 11.56
CA TYR A 313 7.21 38.09 12.16
C TYR A 313 7.88 38.24 13.54
N GLN A 314 7.21 37.81 14.62
CA GLN A 314 7.82 37.60 15.93
C GLN A 314 7.29 36.30 16.56
N ARG A 315 8.21 35.40 16.91
CA ARG A 315 7.89 34.11 17.54
C ARG A 315 7.60 34.31 19.03
N LYS A 316 6.51 33.71 19.53
CA LYS A 316 6.03 33.69 20.92
C LYS A 316 5.54 35.03 21.49
N LYS A 317 4.28 35.36 21.18
CA LYS A 317 3.41 36.19 22.02
C LYS A 317 1.96 35.93 21.59
N VAL A 318 1.07 35.69 22.54
CA VAL A 318 -0.37 35.81 22.26
C VAL A 318 -0.63 37.27 21.93
N VAL A 319 -1.13 37.53 20.72
CA VAL A 319 -1.44 38.89 20.25
C VAL A 319 -2.92 38.99 19.99
N GLU A 320 -3.53 40.05 20.53
CA GLU A 320 -4.86 40.50 20.14
C GLU A 320 -4.70 41.73 19.25
N SER A 321 -5.46 41.76 18.17
CA SER A 321 -5.61 42.94 17.31
C SER A 321 -7.08 43.12 16.99
N ASP A 322 -7.48 44.37 16.80
CA ASP A 322 -8.83 44.75 16.49
C ASP A 322 -8.90 45.69 15.26
N ALA A 323 -10.05 45.70 14.60
CA ALA A 323 -10.33 46.60 13.49
C ALA A 323 -11.83 46.73 13.22
N SER A 324 -12.26 47.90 12.74
CA SER A 324 -13.65 48.15 12.32
C SER A 324 -13.84 48.04 10.81
N ILE A 325 -15.00 47.55 10.39
CA ILE A 325 -15.47 47.56 9.01
C ILE A 325 -16.97 47.87 8.96
N HIS A 326 -17.36 48.71 8.01
CA HIS A 326 -18.77 48.98 7.74
C HIS A 326 -19.37 47.84 6.91
N LEU A 327 -20.45 47.23 7.38
CA LEU A 327 -21.14 46.12 6.70
C LEU A 327 -22.60 46.49 6.40
N GLN A 328 -23.10 45.95 5.29
CA GLN A 328 -24.50 46.12 4.87
C GLN A 328 -25.31 44.87 5.25
N PRO A 329 -26.64 44.94 5.30
CA PRO A 329 -27.47 43.76 5.51
C PRO A 329 -27.24 42.75 4.38
N GLY A 330 -26.99 41.49 4.74
CA GLY A 330 -26.70 40.43 3.78
C GLY A 330 -25.69 39.41 4.28
N LEU A 331 -25.25 38.55 3.37
CA LEU A 331 -24.21 37.55 3.64
C LEU A 331 -22.85 38.07 3.16
N HIS A 332 -21.92 38.16 4.09
CA HIS A 332 -20.53 38.54 3.85
C HIS A 332 -19.63 37.31 3.97
N ARG A 333 -18.65 37.17 3.07
CA ARG A 333 -17.68 36.07 3.18
C ARG A 333 -16.81 36.34 4.40
N ILE A 334 -16.59 35.33 5.24
CA ILE A 334 -15.70 35.44 6.40
C ILE A 334 -14.66 34.33 6.35
N GLU A 335 -13.39 34.69 6.53
CA GLU A 335 -12.27 33.75 6.51
C GLU A 335 -11.27 34.08 7.61
N VAL A 336 -10.84 33.06 8.33
CA VAL A 336 -9.84 33.16 9.39
C VAL A 336 -8.74 32.16 9.11
N SER A 337 -7.51 32.64 9.00
CA SER A 337 -6.33 31.80 8.83
C SER A 337 -5.43 31.94 10.05
N HIS A 338 -4.95 30.82 10.58
CA HIS A 338 -4.12 30.74 11.77
C HIS A 338 -2.99 29.74 11.56
N PHE A 339 -1.76 30.08 11.97
CA PHE A 339 -0.61 29.18 11.89
C PHE A 339 -0.03 29.00 13.31
N GLN A 340 0.23 27.74 13.70
CA GLN A 340 0.86 27.37 14.98
C GLN A 340 2.21 26.69 14.76
N TRP A 341 3.27 27.11 15.49
CA TRP A 341 4.54 26.37 15.52
C TRP A 341 4.61 25.30 16.60
N VAL A 342 4.43 25.64 17.88
CA VAL A 342 4.62 24.73 19.03
C VAL A 342 3.64 25.10 20.16
N GLU A 343 3.25 24.16 21.02
CA GLU A 343 2.38 24.37 22.23
C GLU A 343 0.88 24.54 21.91
N ASP A 344 0.07 24.90 22.93
CA ASP A 344 -1.38 25.01 22.84
C ASP A 344 -1.82 26.18 21.97
N ALA A 345 -2.41 25.88 20.81
CA ALA A 345 -2.89 26.89 19.88
C ALA A 345 -4.07 27.71 20.44
N ILE A 346 -3.92 29.04 20.43
CA ILE A 346 -4.99 30.00 20.74
C ILE A 346 -5.50 30.60 19.42
N LEU A 347 -6.81 30.52 19.22
CA LEU A 347 -7.55 31.20 18.16
C LEU A 347 -8.92 31.57 18.71
N GLU A 348 -9.14 32.86 18.93
CA GLU A 348 -10.38 33.44 19.42
C GLU A 348 -10.78 34.60 18.49
N LEU A 349 -12.02 34.58 18.00
CA LEU A 349 -12.60 35.68 17.22
C LEU A 349 -13.86 36.17 17.91
N GLU A 350 -13.83 37.44 18.29
CA GLU A 350 -14.96 38.16 18.89
C GLU A 350 -15.32 39.36 18.02
N TRP A 351 -16.53 39.86 18.20
CA TRP A 351 -17.04 41.01 17.49
C TRP A 351 -17.98 41.84 18.36
N GLN A 352 -18.16 43.09 17.97
CA GLN A 352 -19.08 44.05 18.54
C GLN A 352 -19.83 44.71 17.38
N GLY A 353 -21.15 44.80 17.49
CA GLY A 353 -22.00 45.46 16.51
C GLY A 353 -22.59 46.75 17.04
N PRO A 354 -23.40 47.45 16.23
CA PRO A 354 -24.05 48.69 16.63
C PRO A 354 -24.96 48.55 17.87
N ASP A 355 -25.59 47.37 18.02
CA ASP A 355 -26.65 47.13 19.01
C ASP A 355 -26.33 45.99 20.00
N PHE A 356 -25.07 45.52 20.06
CA PHE A 356 -24.65 44.50 21.02
C PHE A 356 -23.18 44.66 21.46
N ASP A 357 -22.89 44.28 22.69
CA ASP A 357 -21.56 44.34 23.30
C ASP A 357 -20.60 43.26 22.76
N ARG A 358 -19.29 43.45 22.93
CA ARG A 358 -18.23 42.51 22.51
C ARG A 358 -18.53 41.08 22.99
N GLY A 359 -18.49 40.12 22.08
CA GLY A 359 -18.61 38.69 22.39
C GLY A 359 -18.27 37.80 21.20
N PRO A 360 -18.36 36.47 21.33
CA PRO A 360 -18.13 35.55 20.22
C PRO A 360 -19.20 35.68 19.14
N ILE A 361 -18.85 35.33 17.89
CA ILE A 361 -19.83 35.24 16.80
C ILE A 361 -20.71 34.01 17.03
N ASP A 362 -22.02 34.22 17.12
CA ASP A 362 -22.98 33.13 17.26
C ASP A 362 -23.00 32.25 15.99
N SER A 363 -22.93 30.93 16.18
CA SER A 363 -22.93 29.96 15.09
C SER A 363 -24.17 30.02 14.19
N SER A 364 -25.30 30.52 14.70
CA SER A 364 -26.54 30.71 13.92
C SER A 364 -26.47 31.84 12.88
N LEU A 365 -25.47 32.73 13.00
CA LEU A 365 -25.16 33.76 12.03
C LEU A 365 -24.17 33.29 10.97
N LEU A 366 -23.64 32.07 11.10
CA LEU A 366 -22.63 31.51 10.22
C LEU A 366 -23.21 30.39 9.34
N SER A 367 -22.72 30.32 8.10
CA SER A 367 -22.98 29.17 7.24
C SER A 367 -21.80 28.89 6.31
N ASN A 368 -21.48 27.62 6.10
CA ASN A 368 -20.50 27.21 5.10
C ASN A 368 -21.00 27.35 3.66
N PHE A 369 -22.32 27.53 3.47
CA PHE A 369 -22.92 27.80 2.17
C PHE A 369 -23.48 29.21 2.08
N LYS A 370 -23.37 29.82 0.90
CA LYS A 370 -24.00 31.12 0.61
C LYS A 370 -25.52 31.01 0.59
N GLU A 371 -26.04 29.88 0.11
CA GLU A 371 -27.46 29.56 0.13
C GLU A 371 -27.71 28.54 1.24
N PRO A 372 -28.66 28.80 2.16
CA PRO A 372 -28.97 27.86 3.23
C PRO A 372 -29.45 26.54 2.62
N LEU A 373 -28.90 25.43 3.11
CA LEU A 373 -29.41 24.11 2.76
C LEU A 373 -30.79 23.91 3.39
N PRO A 374 -31.69 23.15 2.74
CA PRO A 374 -32.98 22.82 3.33
C PRO A 374 -32.78 22.08 4.65
N PRO A 375 -33.67 22.31 5.65
CA PRO A 375 -33.63 21.60 6.92
C PRO A 375 -33.72 20.10 6.67
N GLN A 376 -32.90 19.35 7.38
CA GLN A 376 -32.85 17.90 7.22
C GLN A 376 -33.89 17.25 8.12
N PRO A 377 -34.73 16.33 7.61
CA PRO A 377 -35.67 15.61 8.44
C PRO A 377 -34.90 14.67 9.39
N SER A 378 -35.27 14.68 10.67
CA SER A 378 -34.84 13.68 11.64
C SER A 378 -35.68 12.42 11.50
N TRP A 379 -35.06 11.25 11.66
CA TRP A 379 -35.79 10.00 11.83
C TRP A 379 -36.17 9.83 13.30
N GLU A 380 -37.46 9.69 13.57
CA GLU A 380 -38.00 9.44 14.91
C GLU A 380 -38.77 8.11 14.90
N LEU A 381 -38.41 7.23 15.84
CA LEU A 381 -39.14 5.99 16.07
C LEU A 381 -40.43 6.31 16.82
N VAL A 382 -41.55 5.84 16.28
CA VAL A 382 -42.86 5.88 16.94
C VAL A 382 -43.04 4.57 17.70
N ASP A 383 -43.67 4.64 18.87
CA ASP A 383 -43.99 3.45 19.67
C ASP A 383 -44.78 2.41 18.83
N ASP A 384 -44.53 1.13 19.07
CA ASP A 384 -45.09 -0.06 18.39
C ASP A 384 -44.75 -0.24 16.90
N ASP A 385 -44.25 0.78 16.18
CA ASP A 385 -43.97 0.67 14.73
C ASP A 385 -42.89 -0.38 14.42
N ALA A 386 -41.91 -0.56 15.32
CA ALA A 386 -40.85 -1.57 15.17
C ALA A 386 -41.37 -3.00 15.33
N GLU A 387 -42.24 -3.27 16.31
CA GLU A 387 -42.84 -4.59 16.53
C GLU A 387 -43.76 -4.97 15.37
N ILE A 388 -44.59 -4.03 14.89
CA ILE A 388 -45.42 -4.26 13.71
C ILE A 388 -44.54 -4.46 12.47
N GLY A 389 -43.45 -3.71 12.36
CA GLY A 389 -42.45 -3.87 11.30
C GLY A 389 -41.86 -5.27 11.25
N GLU A 390 -41.51 -5.86 12.40
CA GLU A 390 -41.00 -7.24 12.50
C GLU A 390 -42.03 -8.26 11.99
N TYR A 391 -43.29 -8.11 12.40
CA TYR A 391 -44.38 -8.95 11.91
C TYR A 391 -44.54 -8.85 10.38
N LEU A 392 -44.50 -7.62 9.83
CA LEU A 392 -44.59 -7.40 8.38
C LEU A 392 -43.38 -7.97 7.62
N TYR A 393 -42.18 -7.89 8.20
CA TYR A 393 -40.94 -8.43 7.63
C TYR A 393 -41.04 -9.95 7.40
N THR A 394 -41.64 -10.66 8.36
CA THR A 394 -41.93 -12.09 8.23
C THR A 394 -43.10 -12.34 7.27
N LYS A 395 -44.21 -11.62 7.43
CA LYS A 395 -45.45 -11.81 6.65
C LYS A 395 -45.25 -11.60 5.15
N PHE A 396 -44.49 -10.59 4.76
CA PHE A 396 -44.18 -10.30 3.36
C PHE A 396 -42.99 -11.09 2.83
N GLY A 397 -42.41 -11.98 3.65
CA GLY A 397 -41.41 -12.94 3.20
C GLY A 397 -39.99 -12.40 3.09
N CYS A 398 -39.68 -11.21 3.59
CA CYS A 398 -38.33 -10.63 3.55
C CYS A 398 -37.27 -11.57 4.16
N VAL A 399 -37.65 -12.33 5.19
CA VAL A 399 -36.82 -13.34 5.86
C VAL A 399 -36.26 -14.42 4.91
N HIS A 400 -36.95 -14.74 3.81
CA HIS A 400 -36.55 -15.82 2.89
C HIS A 400 -35.31 -15.47 2.08
N CYS A 401 -35.07 -14.16 1.86
CA CYS A 401 -33.93 -13.68 1.09
C CYS A 401 -32.83 -13.10 2.00
N HIS A 402 -33.22 -12.42 3.08
CA HIS A 402 -32.32 -11.60 3.90
C HIS A 402 -31.83 -12.26 5.19
N GLU A 403 -32.36 -13.43 5.58
CA GLU A 403 -31.90 -14.21 6.73
C GLU A 403 -31.34 -15.57 6.26
N ASP A 404 -30.50 -16.20 7.10
CA ASP A 404 -29.83 -17.47 6.78
C ASP A 404 -30.78 -18.70 6.86
N ASN A 405 -32.09 -18.51 7.08
CA ASN A 405 -33.07 -19.58 7.34
C ASN A 405 -34.19 -19.62 6.29
N SER A 406 -34.09 -20.53 5.32
CA SER A 406 -35.20 -20.93 4.44
C SER A 406 -35.91 -22.18 5.00
N SER A 407 -37.19 -22.06 5.37
CA SER A 407 -37.98 -23.17 5.93
C SER A 407 -38.50 -24.18 4.87
N ALA A 408 -38.88 -25.36 5.34
CA ALA A 408 -38.87 -26.65 4.63
C ALA A 408 -40.10 -27.01 3.73
N SER A 409 -40.80 -26.03 3.13
CA SER A 409 -41.85 -26.36 2.13
C SER A 409 -41.95 -25.30 1.04
N ALA A 410 -40.98 -25.31 0.13
CA ALA A 410 -40.94 -24.47 -1.06
C ALA A 410 -41.50 -25.21 -2.29
N PRO A 411 -42.29 -24.57 -3.16
CA PRO A 411 -42.66 -25.12 -4.45
C PRO A 411 -41.43 -25.44 -5.29
N ALA A 412 -41.48 -26.48 -6.13
CA ALA A 412 -40.39 -26.80 -7.05
C ALA A 412 -40.15 -25.64 -8.04
N LEU A 413 -38.88 -25.27 -8.25
CA LEU A 413 -38.44 -24.20 -9.16
C LEU A 413 -38.88 -24.49 -10.60
N GLU A 414 -38.74 -25.75 -10.97
CA GLU A 414 -39.14 -26.38 -12.23
C GLU A 414 -40.60 -26.06 -12.63
N LYS A 415 -41.47 -25.80 -11.65
CA LYS A 415 -42.90 -25.52 -11.84
C LYS A 415 -43.23 -24.04 -12.06
N LEU A 416 -42.22 -23.16 -12.14
CA LEU A 416 -42.42 -21.76 -12.52
C LEU A 416 -42.74 -21.57 -14.00
N ALA A 417 -42.47 -22.58 -14.84
CA ALA A 417 -42.86 -22.55 -16.25
C ALA A 417 -44.39 -22.60 -16.39
N GLY A 418 -45.01 -21.51 -16.86
CA GLY A 418 -46.46 -21.39 -17.07
C GLY A 418 -47.10 -20.18 -16.37
N SER A 419 -48.43 -20.16 -16.26
CA SER A 419 -49.19 -19.02 -15.73
C SER A 419 -48.97 -18.78 -14.24
N VAL A 420 -48.78 -17.49 -13.89
CA VAL A 420 -48.47 -16.97 -12.56
C VAL A 420 -49.56 -17.33 -11.52
N PRO A 421 -49.20 -17.78 -10.29
CA PRO A 421 -50.18 -18.14 -9.27
C PRO A 421 -50.98 -16.95 -8.72
N ALA A 422 -52.20 -17.23 -8.22
CA ALA A 422 -53.15 -16.26 -7.67
C ALA A 422 -52.79 -15.65 -6.29
N ARG A 423 -51.54 -15.78 -5.81
CA ARG A 423 -51.08 -15.26 -4.51
C ARG A 423 -50.28 -13.97 -4.67
N PRO A 424 -50.17 -13.12 -3.63
CA PRO A 424 -49.22 -12.01 -3.61
C PRO A 424 -47.81 -12.57 -3.86
N HIS A 425 -47.17 -12.14 -4.94
CA HIS A 425 -45.87 -12.62 -5.37
C HIS A 425 -44.93 -11.45 -5.61
N ALA A 426 -43.63 -11.73 -5.48
CA ALA A 426 -42.57 -10.82 -5.86
C ALA A 426 -42.72 -10.48 -7.35
N LYS A 427 -42.75 -9.19 -7.68
CA LYS A 427 -42.86 -8.72 -9.06
C LYS A 427 -41.50 -8.20 -9.54
N TYR A 428 -41.01 -8.79 -10.63
CA TYR A 428 -39.78 -8.40 -11.31
C TYR A 428 -40.11 -7.59 -12.58
N THR A 429 -39.31 -6.58 -12.90
CA THR A 429 -39.44 -5.75 -14.10
C THR A 429 -38.68 -6.34 -15.29
N LEU A 430 -38.84 -7.65 -15.55
CA LEU A 430 -38.06 -8.37 -16.56
C LEU A 430 -38.29 -7.83 -17.98
N SER A 431 -37.22 -7.79 -18.79
CA SER A 431 -37.33 -7.54 -20.22
C SER A 431 -37.87 -8.77 -20.96
N ALA A 432 -38.41 -8.59 -22.17
CA ALA A 432 -38.87 -9.69 -23.00
C ALA A 432 -37.74 -10.68 -23.36
N HIS A 433 -36.48 -10.22 -23.37
CA HIS A 433 -35.32 -11.08 -23.57
C HIS A 433 -35.02 -11.91 -22.32
N GLN A 434 -34.95 -11.26 -21.15
CA GLN A 434 -34.75 -11.95 -19.87
C GLN A 434 -35.82 -13.00 -19.58
N THR A 435 -37.09 -12.70 -19.91
CA THR A 435 -38.18 -13.67 -19.78
C THR A 435 -37.96 -14.91 -20.65
N ARG A 436 -37.55 -14.74 -21.92
CA ARG A 436 -37.29 -15.87 -22.82
C ARG A 436 -36.14 -16.76 -22.33
N ASP A 437 -35.06 -16.16 -21.86
CA ASP A 437 -33.91 -16.91 -21.32
C ASP A 437 -34.30 -17.68 -20.05
N LEU A 438 -35.06 -17.04 -19.15
CA LEU A 438 -35.58 -17.70 -17.96
C LEU A 438 -36.49 -18.88 -18.29
N GLU A 439 -37.40 -18.73 -19.26
CA GLU A 439 -38.26 -19.81 -19.73
C GLU A 439 -37.44 -20.99 -20.30
N ALA A 440 -36.45 -20.71 -21.16
CA ALA A 440 -35.56 -21.71 -21.72
C ALA A 440 -34.75 -22.46 -20.64
N ALA A 441 -34.25 -21.74 -19.63
CA ALA A 441 -33.53 -22.36 -18.52
C ALA A 441 -34.45 -23.21 -17.64
N LEU A 442 -35.68 -22.77 -17.36
CA LEU A 442 -36.65 -23.57 -16.61
C LEU A 442 -37.06 -24.84 -17.37
N GLU A 443 -37.28 -24.75 -18.69
CA GLU A 443 -37.55 -25.92 -19.53
C GLU A 443 -36.36 -26.90 -19.53
N PHE A 444 -35.14 -26.39 -19.66
CA PHE A 444 -33.92 -27.21 -19.56
C PHE A 444 -33.82 -27.93 -18.21
N LEU A 445 -34.02 -27.22 -17.10
CA LEU A 445 -33.97 -27.82 -15.76
C LEU A 445 -35.09 -28.86 -15.55
N ASN A 446 -36.25 -28.70 -16.21
CA ASN A 446 -37.33 -29.68 -16.20
C ASN A 446 -36.95 -31.02 -16.86
N THR A 447 -35.92 -31.04 -17.72
CA THR A 447 -35.42 -32.28 -18.35
C THR A 447 -34.55 -33.13 -17.43
N ASP A 448 -34.30 -32.68 -16.20
CA ASP A 448 -33.37 -33.31 -15.24
C ASP A 448 -31.95 -33.50 -15.81
N PRO A 449 -31.30 -32.39 -16.22
CA PRO A 449 -30.06 -32.45 -16.98
C PRO A 449 -28.92 -33.06 -16.16
N GLN A 450 -27.95 -33.66 -16.86
CA GLN A 450 -26.72 -34.11 -16.22
C GLN A 450 -25.98 -32.91 -15.58
N PRO A 451 -25.21 -33.13 -14.49
CA PRO A 451 -24.40 -32.08 -13.90
C PRO A 451 -23.47 -31.40 -14.92
N PRO A 452 -23.20 -30.09 -14.79
CA PRO A 452 -22.37 -29.36 -15.74
C PRO A 452 -20.93 -29.91 -15.76
N GLY A 453 -20.37 -30.09 -16.95
CA GLY A 453 -18.97 -30.45 -17.15
C GLY A 453 -18.00 -29.32 -16.74
N PRO A 454 -16.68 -29.58 -16.66
CA PRO A 454 -15.70 -28.58 -16.26
C PRO A 454 -15.77 -27.26 -17.05
N GLN A 455 -15.92 -27.33 -18.37
CA GLN A 455 -16.06 -26.15 -19.23
C GLN A 455 -17.28 -25.30 -18.84
N GLN A 456 -18.46 -25.92 -18.74
CA GLN A 456 -19.70 -25.23 -18.33
C GLN A 456 -19.58 -24.62 -16.93
N ARG A 457 -18.90 -25.29 -15.99
CA ARG A 457 -18.66 -24.73 -14.65
C ARG A 457 -17.74 -23.52 -14.68
N VAL A 458 -16.70 -23.52 -15.52
CA VAL A 458 -15.83 -22.35 -15.73
C VAL A 458 -16.63 -21.18 -16.30
N ASP A 459 -17.38 -21.42 -17.38
CA ASP A 459 -18.14 -20.36 -18.07
C ASP A 459 -19.19 -19.73 -17.14
N LEU A 460 -19.99 -20.55 -16.45
CA LEU A 460 -20.97 -20.07 -15.46
C LEU A 460 -20.30 -19.27 -14.34
N THR A 461 -19.16 -19.73 -13.82
CA THR A 461 -18.46 -19.06 -12.72
C THR A 461 -17.83 -17.74 -13.19
N MET A 462 -17.16 -17.72 -14.34
CA MET A 462 -16.53 -16.52 -14.89
C MET A 462 -17.56 -15.45 -15.25
N GLN A 463 -18.73 -15.83 -15.77
CA GLN A 463 -19.85 -14.91 -16.01
C GLN A 463 -20.43 -14.39 -14.70
N THR A 464 -20.73 -15.28 -13.74
CA THR A 464 -21.30 -14.91 -12.42
C THR A 464 -20.43 -13.88 -11.68
N PHE A 465 -19.10 -14.05 -11.73
CA PHE A 465 -18.14 -13.16 -11.06
C PHE A 465 -17.54 -12.08 -11.98
N ARG A 466 -18.02 -11.99 -13.22
CA ARG A 466 -17.56 -11.05 -14.26
C ARG A 466 -16.03 -11.04 -14.45
N CYS A 467 -15.39 -12.20 -14.39
CA CYS A 467 -13.94 -12.31 -14.65
C CYS A 467 -13.57 -11.76 -16.05
N THR A 468 -14.50 -11.89 -17.00
CA THR A 468 -14.36 -11.41 -18.38
C THR A 468 -14.38 -9.90 -18.56
N ALA A 469 -14.78 -9.14 -17.53
CA ALA A 469 -14.75 -7.67 -17.57
C ALA A 469 -13.32 -7.10 -17.57
N CYS A 470 -12.34 -7.89 -17.12
CA CYS A 470 -10.93 -7.52 -17.12
C CYS A 470 -10.08 -8.47 -17.97
N HIS A 471 -10.45 -9.77 -18.00
CA HIS A 471 -9.67 -10.80 -18.67
C HIS A 471 -10.33 -11.28 -19.95
N ALA A 472 -9.54 -11.46 -21.01
CA ALA A 472 -9.98 -12.22 -22.18
C ALA A 472 -9.83 -13.73 -21.94
N ARG A 473 -10.75 -14.53 -22.48
CA ARG A 473 -10.62 -16.00 -22.58
C ARG A 473 -11.25 -16.48 -23.89
N GLY A 474 -10.41 -16.96 -24.81
CA GLY A 474 -10.80 -17.10 -26.22
C GLY A 474 -11.26 -15.76 -26.78
N ASP A 475 -12.40 -15.76 -27.45
CA ASP A 475 -13.03 -14.56 -28.00
C ASP A 475 -13.94 -13.83 -27.00
N LEU A 476 -14.00 -14.30 -25.74
CA LEU A 476 -14.87 -13.73 -24.71
C LEU A 476 -14.12 -12.72 -23.82
N GLY A 477 -14.75 -11.58 -23.59
CA GLY A 477 -14.29 -10.58 -22.63
C GLY A 477 -13.05 -9.80 -23.08
N GLY A 478 -12.30 -9.33 -22.09
CA GLY A 478 -11.24 -8.35 -22.28
C GLY A 478 -11.73 -6.93 -22.03
N ILE A 479 -10.78 -5.99 -21.94
CA ILE A 479 -11.10 -4.60 -21.63
C ILE A 479 -11.57 -3.89 -22.89
N PRO A 480 -12.79 -3.31 -22.89
CA PRO A 480 -13.27 -2.50 -24.01
C PRO A 480 -12.41 -1.25 -24.22
N ASP A 481 -12.34 -0.77 -25.46
CA ASP A 481 -11.47 0.37 -25.82
C ASP A 481 -11.81 1.66 -25.06
N ASP A 482 -13.09 1.89 -24.73
CA ASP A 482 -13.57 3.06 -24.00
C ASP A 482 -13.15 3.09 -22.51
N ARG A 483 -12.62 1.98 -21.98
CA ARG A 483 -12.07 1.89 -20.62
C ARG A 483 -10.59 1.60 -20.58
N ARG A 484 -9.98 1.28 -21.71
CA ARG A 484 -8.60 0.79 -21.82
C ARG A 484 -7.58 1.76 -21.22
N ASP A 485 -7.82 3.07 -21.32
CA ASP A 485 -6.90 4.11 -20.82
C ASP A 485 -6.84 4.21 -19.29
N PHE A 486 -7.85 3.68 -18.58
CA PHE A 486 -7.84 3.66 -17.12
C PHE A 486 -6.97 2.52 -16.55
N PHE A 487 -6.68 1.51 -17.36
CA PHE A 487 -5.74 0.45 -17.02
C PHE A 487 -4.32 0.94 -17.28
N THR A 488 -3.62 1.22 -16.17
CA THR A 488 -2.33 1.89 -16.15
C THR A 488 -1.26 1.06 -15.44
N GLY A 489 0.00 1.31 -15.80
CA GLY A 489 1.17 0.70 -15.17
C GLY A 489 2.19 1.75 -14.72
N THR A 490 3.17 1.34 -13.92
CA THR A 490 4.26 2.20 -13.43
C THR A 490 5.46 2.24 -14.37
N ASP A 491 5.56 1.28 -15.30
CA ASP A 491 6.60 1.22 -16.32
C ASP A 491 5.97 1.23 -17.73
N PRO A 492 6.02 2.38 -18.43
CA PRO A 492 5.50 2.49 -19.80
C PRO A 492 6.19 1.59 -20.83
N THR A 493 7.42 1.12 -20.56
CA THR A 493 8.20 0.32 -21.52
C THR A 493 7.60 -1.07 -21.76
N LEU A 494 6.81 -1.57 -20.81
CA LEU A 494 6.07 -2.84 -20.92
C LEU A 494 4.85 -2.76 -21.85
N GLY A 495 4.46 -1.57 -22.30
CA GLY A 495 3.27 -1.36 -23.12
C GLY A 495 2.02 -1.96 -22.49
N ASP A 496 1.20 -2.65 -23.28
CA ASP A 496 -0.04 -3.26 -22.80
C ASP A 496 0.20 -4.38 -21.78
N GLU A 497 1.33 -5.07 -21.82
CA GLU A 497 1.66 -6.08 -20.82
C GLU A 497 1.88 -5.51 -19.43
N GLY A 498 2.26 -4.23 -19.35
CA GLY A 498 2.51 -3.51 -18.11
C GLY A 498 1.25 -3.01 -17.43
N ARG A 499 0.10 -3.03 -18.11
CA ARG A 499 -1.11 -2.34 -17.67
C ARG A 499 -2.40 -3.13 -17.84
N ILE A 500 -2.47 -4.03 -18.81
CA ILE A 500 -3.65 -4.85 -19.11
C ILE A 500 -3.56 -6.19 -18.38
N PRO A 501 -4.59 -6.60 -17.61
CA PRO A 501 -4.64 -7.91 -16.97
C PRO A 501 -4.43 -9.04 -17.99
N PRO A 502 -3.69 -10.10 -17.63
CA PRO A 502 -3.32 -11.16 -18.57
C PRO A 502 -4.55 -11.95 -19.05
N PRO A 503 -4.54 -12.52 -20.27
CA PRO A 503 -5.59 -13.42 -20.70
C PRO A 503 -5.65 -14.66 -19.81
N LEU A 504 -6.85 -15.23 -19.65
CA LEU A 504 -7.09 -16.46 -18.91
C LEU A 504 -7.12 -17.70 -19.80
N SER A 505 -6.99 -17.57 -21.12
CA SER A 505 -6.81 -18.69 -22.04
C SER A 505 -5.58 -19.53 -21.66
N GLY A 506 -5.74 -20.84 -21.47
CA GLY A 506 -4.63 -21.74 -21.14
C GLY A 506 -4.02 -21.53 -19.75
N VAL A 507 -4.67 -20.76 -18.87
CA VAL A 507 -4.11 -20.42 -17.54
C VAL A 507 -3.91 -21.66 -16.67
N GLY A 508 -4.79 -22.67 -16.78
CA GLY A 508 -4.65 -23.94 -16.06
C GLY A 508 -3.50 -24.82 -16.56
N ASP A 509 -2.99 -24.57 -17.77
CA ASP A 509 -1.75 -25.18 -18.27
C ASP A 509 -0.51 -24.47 -17.73
N LYS A 510 -0.60 -23.14 -17.60
CA LYS A 510 0.50 -22.27 -17.22
C LYS A 510 0.87 -22.33 -15.74
N LEU A 511 -0.13 -22.22 -14.87
CA LEU A 511 0.09 -21.97 -13.44
C LEU A 511 0.02 -23.26 -12.62
N GLN A 512 0.83 -23.33 -11.56
CA GLN A 512 0.74 -24.37 -10.55
C GLN A 512 -0.63 -24.31 -9.84
N PRO A 513 -1.20 -25.46 -9.40
CA PRO A 513 -2.53 -25.50 -8.79
C PRO A 513 -2.71 -24.55 -7.61
N ASP A 514 -1.79 -24.59 -6.65
CA ASP A 514 -1.85 -23.76 -5.44
C ASP A 514 -1.69 -22.27 -5.75
N TRP A 515 -0.86 -21.95 -6.75
CA TRP A 515 -0.68 -20.57 -7.21
C TRP A 515 -1.96 -20.04 -7.86
N LEU A 516 -2.56 -20.79 -8.79
CA LEU A 516 -3.79 -20.40 -9.48
C LEU A 516 -4.96 -20.20 -8.49
N ASP A 517 -5.12 -21.12 -7.54
CA ASP A 517 -6.12 -20.99 -6.47
C ASP A 517 -5.90 -19.72 -5.63
N THR A 518 -4.65 -19.46 -5.22
CA THR A 518 -4.32 -18.28 -4.41
C THR A 518 -4.51 -16.97 -5.19
N VAL A 519 -4.23 -16.93 -6.49
CA VAL A 519 -4.50 -15.77 -7.35
C VAL A 519 -6.00 -15.47 -7.39
N ILE A 520 -6.84 -16.49 -7.57
CA ILE A 520 -8.30 -16.32 -7.65
C ILE A 520 -8.88 -15.90 -6.29
N ARG A 521 -8.51 -16.59 -5.21
CA ARG A 521 -9.13 -16.36 -3.90
C ARG A 521 -8.58 -15.13 -3.19
N ASN A 522 -7.27 -14.88 -3.31
CA ASN A 522 -6.56 -13.89 -2.51
C ASN A 522 -5.90 -12.78 -3.32
N GLY A 523 -6.08 -12.73 -4.63
CA GLY A 523 -5.54 -11.65 -5.47
C GLY A 523 -4.02 -11.59 -5.52
N ARG A 524 -3.32 -12.72 -5.27
CA ARG A 524 -1.85 -12.77 -5.29
C ARG A 524 -1.33 -12.31 -6.65
N SER A 525 -0.31 -11.46 -6.66
CA SER A 525 0.29 -10.90 -7.87
C SER A 525 1.81 -10.88 -7.80
N VAL A 526 2.45 -10.92 -8.96
CA VAL A 526 3.89 -10.70 -9.18
C VAL A 526 4.13 -9.53 -10.15
N ARG A 527 3.09 -8.74 -10.39
CA ARG A 527 3.06 -7.62 -11.33
C ARG A 527 2.90 -6.31 -10.57
N ASP A 528 3.89 -5.99 -9.75
CA ASP A 528 3.90 -4.74 -8.95
C ASP A 528 3.88 -3.48 -9.83
N TYR A 529 4.18 -3.65 -11.12
CA TYR A 529 4.09 -2.60 -12.11
C TYR A 529 2.67 -2.29 -12.59
N MET A 530 1.65 -3.13 -12.35
CA MET A 530 0.25 -2.85 -12.70
C MET A 530 -0.46 -2.11 -11.56
N ASN A 531 -1.17 -1.02 -11.88
CA ASN A 531 -1.97 -0.33 -10.86
C ASN A 531 -3.30 -1.05 -10.58
N THR A 532 -3.86 -1.72 -11.59
CA THR A 532 -5.08 -2.53 -11.45
C THR A 532 -4.79 -3.78 -10.63
N ARG A 533 -5.65 -4.08 -9.65
CA ARG A 533 -5.49 -5.21 -8.74
C ARG A 533 -6.39 -6.37 -9.16
N MET A 534 -5.84 -7.59 -9.08
CA MET A 534 -6.67 -8.79 -9.19
C MET A 534 -7.61 -8.85 -7.97
N PRO A 535 -8.94 -8.91 -8.16
CA PRO A 535 -9.85 -8.95 -7.03
C PRO A 535 -9.80 -10.27 -6.27
N HIS A 536 -10.18 -10.23 -4.99
CA HIS A 536 -10.21 -11.38 -4.10
C HIS A 536 -11.58 -12.07 -4.19
N PHE A 537 -11.65 -13.18 -4.92
CA PHE A 537 -12.87 -13.98 -5.03
C PHE A 537 -12.86 -15.15 -4.05
N ASN A 538 -12.60 -14.91 -2.77
CA ASN A 538 -12.71 -15.95 -1.73
C ASN A 538 -14.19 -16.20 -1.38
N HIS A 539 -14.88 -16.95 -2.24
CA HIS A 539 -16.30 -17.24 -2.14
C HIS A 539 -16.56 -18.75 -2.33
N PRO A 540 -17.55 -19.37 -1.66
CA PRO A 540 -17.81 -20.82 -1.83
C PRO A 540 -18.00 -21.27 -3.28
N GLN A 541 -18.57 -20.41 -4.13
CA GLN A 541 -18.83 -20.69 -5.55
C GLN A 541 -17.58 -20.62 -6.45
N THR A 542 -16.43 -20.13 -5.97
CA THR A 542 -15.17 -20.06 -6.74
C THR A 542 -14.13 -21.09 -6.31
N LEU A 543 -14.38 -21.86 -5.25
CA LEU A 543 -13.43 -22.83 -4.68
C LEU A 543 -12.93 -23.90 -5.68
N LYS A 544 -13.74 -24.24 -6.69
CA LYS A 544 -13.39 -25.23 -7.72
C LYS A 544 -12.87 -24.61 -9.01
N LEU A 545 -12.85 -23.28 -9.13
CA LEU A 545 -12.51 -22.61 -10.37
C LEU A 545 -11.09 -22.94 -10.84
N ALA A 546 -10.11 -22.96 -9.92
CA ALA A 546 -8.74 -23.33 -10.25
C ALA A 546 -8.64 -24.77 -10.79
N SER A 547 -9.26 -25.73 -10.10
CA SER A 547 -9.26 -27.13 -10.55
C SER A 547 -10.01 -27.34 -11.87
N ASP A 548 -11.10 -26.62 -12.09
CA ASP A 548 -11.88 -26.70 -13.32
C ASP A 548 -11.12 -26.10 -14.50
N LEU A 549 -10.42 -24.96 -14.30
CA LEU A 549 -9.52 -24.38 -15.30
C LEU A 549 -8.37 -25.33 -15.66
N ILE A 550 -7.76 -25.98 -14.68
CA ILE A 550 -6.71 -27.00 -14.92
C ILE A 550 -7.28 -28.17 -15.70
N ALA A 551 -8.47 -28.66 -15.36
CA ALA A 551 -9.08 -29.81 -16.02
C ALA A 551 -9.34 -29.58 -17.53
N ILE A 552 -9.57 -28.32 -17.94
CA ILE A 552 -9.83 -27.96 -19.34
C ILE A 552 -8.60 -27.43 -20.09
N ASP A 553 -7.68 -26.77 -19.39
CA ASP A 553 -6.54 -26.12 -20.04
C ASP A 553 -5.29 -27.02 -20.11
N ARG A 554 -5.09 -27.93 -19.14
CA ARG A 554 -3.80 -28.57 -18.91
C ARG A 554 -3.34 -29.46 -20.08
N GLN A 555 -2.16 -29.17 -20.60
CA GLN A 555 -1.46 -29.92 -21.65
C GLN A 555 -0.10 -30.39 -21.14
N ALA A 556 -0.11 -31.43 -20.30
CA ALA A 556 1.11 -31.96 -19.71
C ALA A 556 2.03 -32.58 -20.78
N THR A 557 3.24 -32.04 -20.91
CA THR A 557 4.27 -32.57 -21.80
C THR A 557 5.47 -33.08 -21.02
N SER A 558 6.22 -34.03 -21.59
CA SER A 558 7.49 -34.44 -21.01
C SER A 558 8.52 -33.32 -21.12
N VAL A 559 9.40 -33.26 -20.12
CA VAL A 559 10.52 -32.31 -20.07
C VAL A 559 11.82 -33.11 -20.09
N PRO A 560 12.84 -32.70 -20.87
CA PRO A 560 14.13 -33.35 -20.84
C PRO A 560 14.69 -33.43 -19.42
N ARG A 561 15.26 -34.57 -19.04
CA ARG A 561 15.97 -34.71 -17.77
C ARG A 561 17.30 -33.96 -17.87
N LEU A 562 17.69 -33.27 -16.80
CA LEU A 562 19.04 -32.72 -16.66
C LEU A 562 20.07 -33.85 -16.65
N ILE A 563 21.00 -33.80 -17.59
CA ILE A 563 22.08 -34.79 -17.73
C ILE A 563 23.33 -34.34 -16.95
N HIS A 564 23.54 -33.02 -16.85
CA HIS A 564 24.61 -32.43 -16.07
C HIS A 564 24.30 -32.39 -14.58
N ASP A 565 25.33 -32.30 -13.74
CA ASP A 565 25.21 -32.17 -12.29
C ASP A 565 24.60 -30.81 -11.88
N ASP A 566 24.18 -30.73 -10.61
CA ASP A 566 23.42 -29.59 -10.08
C ASP A 566 24.22 -28.28 -10.14
N GLU A 567 25.52 -28.32 -9.81
CA GLU A 567 26.39 -27.15 -9.81
C GLU A 567 26.62 -26.64 -11.23
N THR A 568 26.91 -27.54 -12.17
CA THR A 568 27.07 -27.20 -13.60
C THR A 568 25.79 -26.58 -14.17
N ALA A 569 24.63 -27.19 -13.90
CA ALA A 569 23.35 -26.67 -14.37
C ALA A 569 23.02 -25.29 -13.76
N LYS A 570 23.24 -25.10 -12.45
CA LYS A 570 23.03 -23.81 -11.79
C LYS A 570 23.95 -22.72 -12.33
N SER A 571 25.23 -23.04 -12.51
CA SER A 571 26.22 -22.11 -13.08
C SER A 571 25.82 -21.69 -14.49
N ALA A 572 25.40 -22.63 -15.34
CA ALA A 572 24.91 -22.32 -16.69
C ALA A 572 23.65 -21.42 -16.65
N GLY A 573 22.67 -21.74 -15.77
CA GLY A 573 21.48 -20.92 -15.58
C GLY A 573 21.79 -19.49 -15.12
N HIS A 574 22.69 -19.34 -14.15
CA HIS A 574 23.18 -18.05 -13.66
C HIS A 574 23.85 -17.22 -14.77
N GLN A 575 24.72 -17.85 -15.55
CA GLN A 575 25.42 -17.19 -16.66
C GLN A 575 24.43 -16.73 -17.73
N MET A 576 23.48 -17.57 -18.13
CA MET A 576 22.47 -17.21 -19.13
C MET A 576 21.57 -16.06 -18.68
N ALA A 577 21.15 -16.06 -17.41
CA ALA A 577 20.34 -14.98 -16.84
C ALA A 577 21.10 -13.64 -16.76
N SER A 578 22.44 -13.69 -16.70
CA SER A 578 23.32 -12.52 -16.56
C SER A 578 23.48 -11.71 -17.84
N VAL A 579 23.88 -10.45 -17.69
CA VAL A 579 24.31 -9.59 -18.81
C VAL A 579 25.54 -10.21 -19.49
N GLY A 580 25.51 -10.25 -20.83
CA GLY A 580 26.54 -10.88 -21.66
C GLY A 580 26.11 -12.18 -22.34
N MET A 581 25.04 -12.83 -21.87
CA MET A 581 24.44 -14.01 -22.52
C MET A 581 23.01 -13.72 -22.99
N LEU A 582 21.98 -14.36 -22.40
CA LEU A 582 20.57 -14.12 -22.73
C LEU A 582 20.01 -12.88 -22.02
N GLN A 583 20.72 -12.38 -21.00
CA GLN A 583 20.49 -11.05 -20.40
C GLN A 583 19.08 -10.85 -19.82
N CYS A 584 18.49 -11.90 -19.25
CA CYS A 584 17.14 -11.86 -18.70
C CYS A 584 16.96 -10.72 -17.67
N VAL A 585 18.00 -10.40 -16.90
CA VAL A 585 18.00 -9.30 -15.91
C VAL A 585 18.01 -7.88 -16.48
N LEU A 586 18.08 -7.69 -17.80
CA LEU A 586 17.83 -6.38 -18.41
C LEU A 586 16.34 -6.06 -18.49
N CYS A 587 15.49 -7.08 -18.58
CA CYS A 587 14.05 -6.92 -18.73
C CYS A 587 13.23 -7.44 -17.54
N HIS A 588 13.83 -8.21 -16.63
CA HIS A 588 13.16 -8.70 -15.44
C HIS A 588 13.83 -8.22 -14.16
N ASP A 589 13.01 -7.83 -13.18
CA ASP A 589 13.47 -7.69 -11.81
C ASP A 589 13.99 -9.05 -11.30
N PHE A 590 14.87 -9.04 -10.31
CA PHE A 590 15.41 -10.26 -9.72
C PHE A 590 15.63 -10.08 -8.22
N ASN A 591 14.92 -10.88 -7.43
CA ASN A 591 14.93 -10.84 -5.97
C ASN A 591 14.76 -9.41 -5.42
N ARG A 592 13.68 -8.75 -5.86
CA ARG A 592 13.29 -7.37 -5.54
C ARG A 592 14.28 -6.29 -5.97
N LYS A 593 15.34 -6.65 -6.70
CA LYS A 593 16.20 -5.68 -7.37
C LYS A 593 15.66 -5.38 -8.75
N GLN A 594 15.56 -4.08 -9.02
CA GLN A 594 15.00 -3.58 -10.27
C GLN A 594 15.95 -3.84 -11.43
N SER A 595 15.41 -4.23 -12.57
CA SER A 595 16.18 -4.29 -13.81
C SER A 595 16.67 -2.89 -14.24
N VAL A 596 17.64 -2.85 -15.16
CA VAL A 596 18.14 -1.59 -15.73
C VAL A 596 17.27 -1.09 -16.89
N GLY A 597 16.59 -1.99 -17.59
CA GLY A 597 15.71 -1.70 -18.71
C GLY A 597 14.24 -1.79 -18.32
N MET A 598 13.53 -2.69 -18.99
CA MET A 598 12.12 -2.98 -18.73
C MET A 598 11.96 -3.69 -17.39
N ARG A 599 10.96 -3.33 -16.58
CA ARG A 599 10.75 -3.91 -15.24
C ARG A 599 9.66 -4.98 -15.22
N ALA A 600 9.88 -6.07 -15.96
CA ALA A 600 8.98 -7.22 -15.94
C ALA A 600 9.09 -8.02 -14.62
N MET A 601 8.26 -9.05 -14.50
CA MET A 601 8.05 -9.85 -13.27
C MET A 601 9.37 -10.38 -12.70
N ASP A 602 9.44 -10.42 -11.36
CA ASP A 602 10.61 -10.95 -10.66
C ASP A 602 10.86 -12.43 -11.00
N LEU A 603 12.06 -12.74 -11.51
CA LEU A 603 12.44 -14.07 -11.95
C LEU A 603 12.45 -15.10 -10.83
N VAL A 604 12.73 -14.72 -9.58
CA VAL A 604 12.83 -15.71 -8.49
C VAL A 604 11.47 -16.35 -8.13
N THR A 605 10.37 -15.76 -8.59
CA THR A 605 9.00 -16.30 -8.41
C THR A 605 8.63 -17.37 -9.45
N THR A 606 9.51 -17.67 -10.41
CA THR A 606 9.20 -18.47 -11.60
C THR A 606 8.76 -19.89 -11.28
N THR A 607 9.54 -20.60 -10.46
CA THR A 607 9.32 -22.02 -10.16
C THR A 607 8.18 -22.25 -9.17
N GLU A 608 7.86 -21.25 -8.35
CA GLU A 608 6.70 -21.26 -7.47
C GLU A 608 5.39 -21.17 -8.26
N ARG A 609 5.38 -20.38 -9.35
CA ARG A 609 4.14 -20.05 -10.07
C ARG A 609 3.85 -20.90 -11.30
N LEU A 610 4.88 -21.32 -12.05
CA LEU A 610 4.69 -21.94 -13.36
C LEU A 610 4.75 -23.46 -13.31
N ASN A 611 4.01 -24.14 -14.19
CA ASN A 611 4.26 -25.55 -14.49
C ASN A 611 5.59 -25.69 -15.25
N ARG A 612 6.44 -26.64 -14.85
CA ARG A 612 7.80 -26.82 -15.40
C ARG A 612 7.81 -27.07 -16.90
N ASP A 613 6.87 -27.89 -17.37
CA ASP A 613 6.73 -28.22 -18.78
C ASP A 613 6.15 -27.08 -19.61
N TRP A 614 5.25 -26.28 -19.03
CA TRP A 614 4.80 -25.03 -19.65
C TRP A 614 5.95 -24.03 -19.77
N PHE A 615 6.74 -23.82 -18.71
CA PHE A 615 7.94 -22.97 -18.76
C PHE A 615 8.90 -23.44 -19.85
N HIS A 616 9.12 -24.76 -19.96
CA HIS A 616 9.98 -25.31 -20.99
C HIS A 616 9.50 -24.97 -22.41
N ARG A 617 8.20 -25.14 -22.70
CA ARG A 617 7.63 -24.75 -24.00
C ARG A 617 7.70 -23.23 -24.23
N TYR A 618 7.36 -22.44 -23.21
CA TYR A 618 7.35 -20.98 -23.30
C TYR A 618 8.73 -20.37 -23.56
N MET A 619 9.80 -20.93 -22.97
CA MET A 619 11.14 -20.43 -23.23
C MET A 619 11.60 -20.74 -24.66
N LEU A 620 11.17 -21.86 -25.25
CA LEU A 620 11.54 -22.28 -26.60
C LEU A 620 10.72 -21.59 -27.69
N ASP A 621 9.48 -21.19 -27.39
CA ASP A 621 8.60 -20.50 -28.33
C ASP A 621 7.57 -19.64 -27.56
N PRO A 622 7.96 -18.41 -27.14
CA PRO A 622 7.08 -17.54 -26.37
C PRO A 622 5.82 -17.09 -27.14
N GLU A 623 5.96 -16.83 -28.46
CA GLU A 623 4.89 -16.26 -29.30
C GLU A 623 3.74 -17.25 -29.53
N SER A 624 4.01 -18.56 -29.62
CA SER A 624 2.93 -19.54 -29.80
C SER A 624 2.03 -19.69 -28.57
N LEU A 625 2.56 -19.45 -27.37
CA LEU A 625 1.80 -19.51 -26.11
C LEU A 625 1.27 -18.15 -25.67
N ARG A 626 1.89 -17.06 -26.11
CA ARG A 626 1.45 -15.70 -25.81
C ARG A 626 1.74 -14.77 -27.00
N PRO A 627 0.79 -14.66 -27.94
CA PRO A 627 0.93 -13.77 -29.09
C PRO A 627 1.15 -12.31 -28.69
N GLY A 628 2.13 -11.65 -29.34
CA GLY A 628 2.46 -10.25 -29.09
C GLY A 628 3.22 -10.02 -27.80
N THR A 629 3.95 -11.04 -27.32
CA THR A 629 4.70 -10.96 -26.08
C THR A 629 5.95 -10.08 -26.24
N GLN A 630 6.29 -9.28 -25.22
CA GLN A 630 7.53 -8.49 -25.23
C GLN A 630 8.79 -9.37 -25.05
N MET A 631 8.62 -10.63 -24.66
CA MET A 631 9.72 -11.56 -24.46
C MET A 631 10.27 -12.08 -25.79
N LEU A 632 11.57 -11.91 -26.01
CA LEU A 632 12.26 -12.37 -27.21
C LEU A 632 12.31 -13.91 -27.29
N ASP A 633 12.35 -14.41 -28.52
CA ASP A 633 12.70 -15.80 -28.79
C ASP A 633 14.23 -15.98 -28.69
N PHE A 634 14.68 -16.65 -27.63
CA PHE A 634 16.09 -16.92 -27.36
C PHE A 634 16.60 -18.22 -27.99
N TRP A 635 15.70 -19.09 -28.48
CA TRP A 635 16.03 -20.34 -29.14
C TRP A 635 15.27 -20.48 -30.46
N PRO A 636 15.52 -19.61 -31.46
CA PRO A 636 14.74 -19.62 -32.68
C PRO A 636 14.80 -20.98 -33.38
N ASN A 637 13.62 -21.56 -33.63
CA ASN A 637 13.44 -22.92 -34.15
C ASN A 637 14.03 -24.02 -33.24
N GLY A 638 14.05 -23.80 -31.93
CA GLY A 638 14.56 -24.74 -30.92
C GLY A 638 16.09 -24.86 -30.90
N ARG A 639 16.83 -23.89 -31.44
CA ARG A 639 18.30 -23.94 -31.54
C ARG A 639 18.96 -22.92 -30.62
N SER A 640 20.00 -23.34 -29.89
CA SER A 640 20.74 -22.44 -29.02
C SER A 640 21.64 -21.48 -29.79
N MET A 641 21.70 -20.22 -29.32
CA MET A 641 22.70 -19.24 -29.73
C MET A 641 23.99 -19.30 -28.87
N LEU A 642 24.03 -20.19 -27.89
CA LEU A 642 25.13 -20.37 -26.94
C LEU A 642 25.72 -21.79 -27.07
N PRO A 643 26.48 -22.09 -28.13
CA PRO A 643 26.97 -23.45 -28.40
C PRO A 643 27.93 -23.98 -27.33
N ASP A 644 28.63 -23.07 -26.63
CA ASP A 644 29.61 -23.43 -25.59
C ASP A 644 28.98 -23.70 -24.21
N VAL A 645 27.68 -23.44 -24.05
CA VAL A 645 26.95 -23.67 -22.80
C VAL A 645 26.13 -24.94 -22.94
N LEU A 646 26.45 -25.99 -22.16
CA LEU A 646 25.73 -27.27 -22.16
C LEU A 646 25.57 -27.86 -23.57
N ASP A 647 26.67 -27.87 -24.34
CA ASP A 647 26.75 -28.41 -25.70
C ASP A 647 25.77 -27.78 -26.70
N GLY A 648 25.24 -26.58 -26.40
CA GLY A 648 24.24 -25.91 -27.22
C GLY A 648 22.87 -26.59 -27.23
N ASP A 649 22.61 -27.53 -26.31
CA ASP A 649 21.32 -28.20 -26.22
C ASP A 649 20.28 -27.26 -25.58
N ALA A 650 19.30 -26.84 -26.38
CA ALA A 650 18.25 -25.92 -25.96
C ALA A 650 17.43 -26.46 -24.78
N GLY A 651 17.14 -27.77 -24.78
CA GLY A 651 16.39 -28.40 -23.70
C GLY A 651 17.16 -28.38 -22.38
N GLN A 652 18.44 -28.75 -22.39
CA GLN A 652 19.31 -28.70 -21.21
C GLN A 652 19.51 -27.27 -20.70
N GLN A 653 19.66 -26.29 -21.59
CA GLN A 653 19.76 -24.87 -21.22
C GLN A 653 18.50 -24.37 -20.51
N VAL A 654 17.31 -24.64 -21.08
CA VAL A 654 16.05 -24.26 -20.42
C VAL A 654 15.89 -24.96 -19.07
N GLN A 655 16.32 -26.22 -18.95
CA GLN A 655 16.35 -26.91 -17.65
C GLN A 655 17.34 -26.31 -16.65
N ALA A 656 18.50 -25.86 -17.10
CA ALA A 656 19.50 -25.20 -16.28
C ALA A 656 18.96 -23.87 -15.71
N LEU A 657 18.25 -23.08 -16.52
CA LEU A 657 17.53 -21.89 -16.05
C LEU A 657 16.48 -22.23 -14.99
N TRP A 658 15.65 -23.26 -15.24
CA TRP A 658 14.68 -23.72 -14.24
C TRP A 658 15.37 -24.11 -12.93
N ARG A 659 16.47 -24.87 -13.00
CA ARG A 659 17.19 -25.33 -11.82
C ARG A 659 17.79 -24.17 -11.01
N TYR A 660 18.39 -23.21 -11.69
CA TYR A 660 18.92 -21.98 -11.10
C TYR A 660 17.82 -21.17 -10.39
N LEU A 661 16.69 -20.94 -11.07
CA LEU A 661 15.56 -20.18 -10.49
C LEU A 661 14.83 -20.95 -9.37
N ALA A 662 15.01 -22.27 -9.27
CA ALA A 662 14.45 -23.07 -8.18
C ALA A 662 15.07 -22.74 -6.81
N ASP A 663 16.22 -22.06 -6.77
CA ASP A 663 16.79 -21.56 -5.50
C ASP A 663 16.04 -20.32 -4.96
N GLY A 664 15.11 -19.73 -5.74
CA GLY A 664 14.22 -18.66 -5.26
C GLY A 664 14.99 -17.43 -4.77
N GLU A 665 14.61 -16.91 -3.60
CA GLU A 665 15.29 -15.74 -2.99
C GLU A 665 16.77 -16.02 -2.63
N GLU A 666 17.19 -17.29 -2.56
CA GLU A 666 18.58 -17.70 -2.31
C GLU A 666 19.42 -17.82 -3.60
N ALA A 667 18.81 -17.64 -4.77
CA ALA A 667 19.51 -17.71 -6.04
C ALA A 667 20.60 -16.63 -6.14
N VAL A 668 21.82 -17.03 -6.51
CA VAL A 668 22.96 -16.12 -6.68
C VAL A 668 22.61 -15.03 -7.69
N PHE A 669 22.79 -13.76 -7.34
CA PHE A 669 22.43 -12.64 -8.23
C PHE A 669 23.13 -12.72 -9.60
N PRO A 670 22.39 -12.58 -10.73
CA PRO A 670 22.99 -12.49 -12.05
C PRO A 670 23.93 -11.28 -12.16
N LYS A 671 25.02 -11.46 -12.91
CA LYS A 671 25.94 -10.37 -13.20
C LYS A 671 25.23 -9.32 -14.07
N GLY A 672 25.47 -8.04 -13.78
CA GLY A 672 24.95 -6.93 -14.57
C GLY A 672 23.53 -6.46 -14.26
N LEU A 673 22.80 -7.11 -13.35
CA LEU A 673 21.50 -6.66 -12.81
C LEU A 673 21.59 -5.28 -12.11
N SER A 674 22.79 -4.76 -11.86
CA SER A 674 22.96 -3.40 -11.36
C SER A 674 24.23 -2.76 -11.91
N ARG A 675 24.07 -1.96 -12.97
CA ARG A 675 24.93 -0.77 -13.19
C ARG A 675 24.52 0.41 -12.29
N GLN A 676 23.72 0.16 -11.25
CA GLN A 676 23.44 1.12 -10.18
C GLN A 676 24.22 0.85 -8.89
N GLN A 677 25.13 -0.14 -8.86
CA GLN A 677 26.14 -0.17 -7.82
C GLN A 677 26.99 1.07 -8.01
N LYS A 678 26.88 1.99 -7.06
CA LYS A 678 27.86 3.07 -6.90
C LYS A 678 29.00 2.49 -6.08
N GLU A 679 29.52 1.37 -6.58
CA GLU A 679 30.63 0.66 -5.96
C GLU A 679 31.85 1.58 -5.99
N LEU A 680 32.41 1.79 -4.81
CA LEU A 680 33.68 2.44 -4.64
C LEU A 680 34.75 1.37 -4.83
N ILE A 681 35.34 1.34 -6.03
CA ILE A 681 36.42 0.40 -6.36
C ILE A 681 37.74 1.03 -5.92
N VAL A 682 38.44 0.38 -5.00
CA VAL A 682 39.76 0.83 -4.54
C VAL A 682 40.79 0.48 -5.61
N GLY A 683 41.48 1.51 -6.11
CA GLY A 683 42.54 1.39 -7.11
C GLY A 683 43.92 1.49 -6.48
N GLY A 684 44.85 2.18 -7.16
CA GLY A 684 46.25 2.32 -6.72
C GLY A 684 46.48 3.17 -5.46
N GLU A 685 45.43 3.77 -4.89
CA GLU A 685 45.46 4.57 -3.65
C GLU A 685 44.24 4.27 -2.78
N ALA A 686 44.35 4.54 -1.48
CA ALA A 686 43.29 4.28 -0.52
C ALA A 686 42.07 5.17 -0.78
N ILE A 687 40.87 4.60 -0.63
CA ILE A 687 39.60 5.34 -0.75
C ILE A 687 38.96 5.46 0.63
N LEU A 688 38.57 6.69 0.97
CA LEU A 688 37.84 6.97 2.20
C LEU A 688 36.36 7.23 1.91
N TYR A 689 35.51 6.63 2.73
CA TYR A 689 34.08 6.87 2.71
C TYR A 689 33.56 7.25 4.10
N ARG A 690 32.75 8.30 4.19
CA ARG A 690 32.19 8.80 5.45
C ARG A 690 30.66 8.73 5.41
N GLY A 691 30.05 8.15 6.43
CA GLY A 691 28.60 8.14 6.57
C GLY A 691 28.08 7.11 7.57
N LYS A 692 26.79 6.82 7.47
CA LYS A 692 26.13 5.80 8.28
C LYS A 692 26.52 4.39 7.81
N LEU A 693 27.37 3.72 8.56
CA LEU A 693 27.88 2.39 8.23
C LEU A 693 27.26 1.32 9.13
N TRP A 694 27.12 0.11 8.60
CA TRP A 694 26.79 -1.07 9.40
C TRP A 694 27.90 -1.30 10.43
N GLU A 695 27.52 -1.58 11.68
CA GLU A 695 28.39 -1.68 12.87
C GLU A 695 29.29 -0.48 13.25
N ALA A 696 29.60 0.47 12.36
CA ALA A 696 30.40 1.67 12.69
C ALA A 696 29.56 2.96 12.89
N GLY A 697 28.23 2.83 12.98
CA GLY A 697 27.33 3.91 13.39
C GLY A 697 27.19 5.06 12.38
N PHE A 698 26.66 6.20 12.85
CA PHE A 698 26.37 7.38 12.02
C PHE A 698 27.61 8.17 11.56
N ARG A 699 28.74 8.03 12.26
CA ARG A 699 30.01 8.71 11.94
C ARG A 699 31.10 7.70 11.56
N GLY A 700 30.71 6.67 10.83
CA GLY A 700 31.64 5.68 10.32
C GLY A 700 32.56 6.27 9.24
N ILE A 701 33.84 5.92 9.33
CA ILE A 701 34.88 6.22 8.35
C ILE A 701 35.39 4.88 7.84
N ALA A 702 34.93 4.47 6.67
CA ALA A 702 35.44 3.29 5.99
C ALA A 702 36.64 3.67 5.13
N VAL A 703 37.65 2.81 5.12
CA VAL A 703 38.88 2.97 4.35
C VAL A 703 39.14 1.66 3.62
N GLY A 704 39.25 1.76 2.30
CA GLY A 704 39.63 0.64 1.46
C GLY A 704 41.04 0.82 0.97
N LEU A 705 41.89 -0.19 1.16
CA LEU A 705 43.31 -0.16 0.81
C LEU A 705 43.55 -0.90 -0.53
N PRO A 706 44.51 -0.44 -1.35
CA PRO A 706 44.81 -1.03 -2.67
C PRO A 706 45.08 -2.54 -2.65
N GLU A 707 45.61 -3.04 -1.55
CA GLU A 707 45.96 -4.44 -1.32
C GLU A 707 44.72 -5.33 -1.09
N GLY A 708 43.51 -4.79 -1.23
CA GLY A 708 42.25 -5.54 -1.09
C GLY A 708 41.84 -5.79 0.36
N LEU A 709 42.45 -5.09 1.31
CA LEU A 709 42.08 -5.08 2.73
C LEU A 709 41.34 -3.79 3.07
N ASN A 710 40.32 -3.89 3.91
CA ASN A 710 39.45 -2.76 4.23
C ASN A 710 39.14 -2.73 5.73
N TYR A 711 38.87 -1.54 6.25
CA TYR A 711 38.44 -1.35 7.64
C TYR A 711 37.44 -0.21 7.78
N ALA A 712 36.70 -0.18 8.89
CA ALA A 712 35.88 0.97 9.27
C ALA A 712 36.14 1.38 10.71
N PHE A 713 36.39 2.68 10.89
CA PHE A 713 36.55 3.33 12.18
C PHE A 713 35.28 4.10 12.55
N ASP A 714 34.76 3.87 13.76
CA ASP A 714 33.63 4.62 14.28
C ASP A 714 34.14 5.89 14.97
N ALA A 715 34.02 7.04 14.29
CA ALA A 715 34.46 8.31 14.84
C ALA A 715 33.51 8.86 15.93
N GLN A 716 32.31 8.29 16.10
CA GLN A 716 31.41 8.63 17.22
C GLN A 716 31.89 7.92 18.49
N GLU A 717 32.17 6.63 18.42
CA GLU A 717 32.58 5.83 19.59
C GLU A 717 34.10 5.81 19.83
N LEU A 718 34.92 6.24 18.85
CA LEU A 718 36.40 6.21 18.87
C LEU A 718 36.97 4.79 18.96
N ARG A 719 36.61 3.97 17.97
CA ARG A 719 37.01 2.56 17.91
C ARG A 719 37.18 2.04 16.49
N LEU A 720 38.02 1.04 16.32
CA LEU A 720 37.98 0.16 15.16
C LEU A 720 36.68 -0.66 15.25
N ALA A 721 35.83 -0.60 14.22
CA ALA A 721 34.52 -1.23 14.25
C ALA A 721 34.42 -2.46 13.33
N LEU A 722 35.07 -2.41 12.18
CA LEU A 722 35.03 -3.45 11.15
C LEU A 722 36.38 -3.65 10.47
N MET A 723 36.63 -4.87 10.02
CA MET A 723 37.67 -5.26 9.07
C MET A 723 37.12 -6.28 8.07
N TRP A 724 37.52 -6.22 6.80
CA TRP A 724 37.09 -7.21 5.79
C TRP A 724 38.02 -7.24 4.57
N LYS A 725 37.93 -8.30 3.75
CA LYS A 725 38.75 -8.48 2.56
C LYS A 725 37.95 -8.40 1.26
N GLY A 726 38.62 -8.06 0.17
CA GLY A 726 38.03 -7.99 -1.16
C GLY A 726 37.32 -6.66 -1.41
N ARG A 727 36.10 -6.73 -1.94
CA ARG A 727 35.36 -5.56 -2.42
C ARG A 727 35.07 -4.56 -1.29
N PHE A 728 35.19 -3.26 -1.58
CA PHE A 728 35.12 -2.22 -0.57
C PHE A 728 33.67 -1.90 -0.16
N LEU A 729 32.96 -1.00 -0.86
CA LEU A 729 31.60 -0.56 -0.49
C LEU A 729 30.73 -0.22 -1.69
N ASP A 730 29.41 -0.36 -1.53
CA ASP A 730 28.40 0.23 -2.44
C ASP A 730 27.78 1.48 -1.80
N ALA A 731 28.02 2.65 -2.40
CA ALA A 731 27.51 3.93 -1.91
C ALA A 731 26.04 4.20 -2.29
N SER A 732 25.38 3.27 -3.00
CA SER A 732 24.00 3.41 -3.48
C SER A 732 23.04 3.86 -2.37
N ALA A 733 23.09 3.21 -1.20
CA ALA A 733 22.20 3.48 -0.07
C ALA A 733 22.21 4.94 0.40
N HIS A 734 23.34 5.65 0.32
CA HIS A 734 23.40 7.08 0.68
C HIS A 734 23.11 8.00 -0.51
N TRP A 735 23.52 7.62 -1.72
CA TRP A 735 23.45 8.50 -2.89
C TRP A 735 22.13 8.39 -3.68
N SER A 736 21.25 7.45 -3.36
CA SER A 736 19.91 7.33 -3.96
C SER A 736 18.77 7.76 -3.00
N SER A 737 19.04 7.90 -1.70
CA SER A 737 18.01 8.08 -0.67
C SER A 737 18.24 9.25 0.30
N GLN A 738 18.98 10.29 -0.12
CA GLN A 738 19.33 11.44 0.75
C GLN A 738 20.02 11.01 2.07
N GLY A 739 20.81 9.93 2.05
CA GLY A 739 21.60 9.49 3.21
C GLY A 739 20.87 8.67 4.29
N MET A 740 19.66 8.15 4.04
CA MET A 740 18.87 7.44 5.08
C MET A 740 19.29 5.98 5.33
N GLY A 741 19.94 5.32 4.36
CA GLY A 741 20.38 3.92 4.46
C GLY A 741 21.60 3.68 5.35
N ARG A 742 21.95 2.41 5.62
CA ARG A 742 23.24 1.98 6.20
C ARG A 742 24.03 1.23 5.13
N ILE A 743 25.27 1.65 4.86
CA ILE A 743 26.14 0.94 3.91
C ILE A 743 26.82 -0.24 4.61
N ARG A 744 26.86 -1.40 3.95
CA ARG A 744 27.53 -2.62 4.40
C ARG A 744 28.80 -2.89 3.56
N PRO A 745 29.81 -3.57 4.12
CA PRO A 745 30.91 -4.15 3.35
C PRO A 745 30.42 -4.98 2.17
N LEU A 746 31.07 -4.88 1.01
CA LEU A 746 30.81 -5.74 -0.16
C LEU A 746 31.67 -7.01 -0.20
N GLY A 747 32.78 -7.00 0.54
CA GLY A 747 33.74 -8.07 0.56
C GLY A 747 33.43 -9.15 1.59
N ASP A 748 34.30 -10.15 1.64
CA ASP A 748 34.15 -11.34 2.45
C ASP A 748 35.03 -11.26 3.72
N GLU A 749 34.95 -12.27 4.57
CA GLU A 749 35.76 -12.38 5.80
C GLU A 749 35.59 -11.16 6.72
N VAL A 750 34.35 -10.72 6.93
CA VAL A 750 34.03 -9.55 7.76
C VAL A 750 34.20 -9.88 9.25
N LEU A 751 35.06 -9.13 9.93
CA LEU A 751 35.24 -9.14 11.38
C LEU A 751 34.65 -7.89 12.01
N THR A 752 34.01 -8.07 13.17
CA THR A 752 33.42 -7.00 13.98
C THR A 752 34.16 -6.86 15.31
N PHE A 753 34.22 -5.63 15.80
CA PHE A 753 34.88 -5.28 17.07
C PHE A 753 33.86 -4.71 18.07
N PRO A 754 34.12 -4.78 19.39
CA PRO A 754 33.17 -4.39 20.43
C PRO A 754 32.86 -2.89 20.49
N ARG A 755 31.64 -2.53 20.94
CA ARG A 755 31.11 -1.15 21.07
C ARG A 755 31.71 -0.37 22.23
N GLY A 756 31.87 0.95 22.07
CA GLY A 756 32.52 1.87 23.03
C GLY A 756 33.99 2.15 22.70
N PRO A 757 34.61 3.18 23.32
CA PRO A 757 35.95 3.64 22.97
C PRO A 757 37.00 2.55 23.14
N ASP A 758 37.91 2.44 22.18
CA ASP A 758 38.97 1.42 22.20
C ASP A 758 39.94 1.65 23.37
N ILE A 759 40.19 2.89 23.77
CA ILE A 759 41.19 3.27 24.77
C ILE A 759 40.54 3.93 25.98
N VAL A 760 40.78 3.41 27.18
CA VAL A 760 40.20 3.95 28.42
C VAL A 760 41.18 3.97 29.59
N PHE A 761 41.02 4.97 30.47
CA PHE A 761 41.71 5.00 31.75
C PHE A 761 40.86 4.32 32.81
N LEU A 762 41.37 3.23 33.40
CA LEU A 762 40.69 2.52 34.48
C LEU A 762 41.46 2.73 35.78
N LYS A 763 40.72 3.05 36.86
CA LYS A 763 41.30 3.17 38.20
C LYS A 763 41.81 1.83 38.72
N ASP A 764 41.10 0.78 38.35
CA ASP A 764 41.39 -0.61 38.69
C ASP A 764 40.82 -1.55 37.62
N VAL A 765 41.37 -2.75 37.51
CA VAL A 765 41.01 -3.76 36.49
C VAL A 765 39.59 -4.30 36.62
N PHE A 766 38.92 -4.11 37.75
CA PHE A 766 37.52 -4.52 37.94
C PHE A 766 36.50 -3.45 37.55
N CYS A 767 36.96 -2.26 37.10
CA CYS A 767 36.06 -1.22 36.63
C CYS A 767 35.37 -1.63 35.31
N PRO A 768 34.05 -1.41 35.16
CA PRO A 768 33.37 -1.67 33.89
C PRO A 768 33.91 -0.77 32.79
N TRP A 769 33.93 -1.26 31.55
CA TRP A 769 34.31 -0.46 30.40
C TRP A 769 33.33 0.71 30.22
N PRO A 770 33.79 1.96 30.07
CA PRO A 770 32.93 3.13 29.99
C PRO A 770 32.17 3.18 28.65
N GLY A 771 30.90 3.60 28.72
CA GLY A 771 29.94 3.50 27.63
C GLY A 771 29.20 2.17 27.74
N GLU A 772 27.92 2.22 28.16
CA GLU A 772 27.03 1.05 28.02
C GLU A 772 27.06 0.62 26.54
N ARG A 773 26.98 -0.68 26.23
CA ARG A 773 27.17 -1.27 24.89
C ARG A 773 26.11 -0.82 23.84
N GLU A 774 25.48 0.34 24.06
CA GLU A 774 24.50 1.01 23.23
C GLU A 774 25.17 1.87 22.14
N GLU A 775 24.52 1.92 20.99
CA GLU A 775 25.02 2.63 19.81
C GLU A 775 25.11 4.15 20.03
N GLY A 776 26.28 4.73 19.73
CA GLY A 776 26.44 6.18 19.58
C GLY A 776 26.69 6.97 20.87
N ILE A 777 26.82 6.31 22.02
CA ILE A 777 27.18 6.95 23.29
C ILE A 777 28.69 7.04 23.42
N ARG A 778 29.21 8.26 23.58
CA ARG A 778 30.63 8.53 23.87
C ARG A 778 30.77 9.04 25.32
N PRO A 779 31.72 8.52 26.12
CA PRO A 779 32.01 9.08 27.44
C PRO A 779 32.42 10.56 27.38
N ALA A 780 32.14 11.31 28.44
CA ALA A 780 32.65 12.67 28.58
C ALA A 780 34.19 12.67 28.56
N GLY A 781 34.79 13.73 28.01
CA GLY A 781 36.25 13.86 27.87
C GLY A 781 36.85 13.29 26.58
N TYR A 782 36.07 12.53 25.80
CA TYR A 782 36.52 11.93 24.55
C TYR A 782 36.12 12.78 23.33
N ARG A 783 37.06 13.02 22.42
CA ARG A 783 36.86 13.87 21.25
C ARG A 783 37.61 13.40 20.02
N PHE A 784 36.86 13.12 18.95
CA PHE A 784 37.44 12.98 17.61
C PHE A 784 37.99 14.33 17.12
N ARG A 785 39.25 14.36 16.67
CA ARG A 785 39.97 15.56 16.21
C ARG A 785 40.10 15.63 14.69
N GLY A 786 39.67 14.59 13.96
CA GLY A 786 39.72 14.54 12.51
C GLY A 786 40.74 13.49 12.02
N TYR A 787 41.20 13.64 10.79
CA TYR A 787 42.27 12.82 10.22
C TYR A 787 43.09 13.63 9.22
N LYS A 788 44.34 13.24 9.02
CA LYS A 788 45.24 13.74 7.97
C LYS A 788 45.48 12.63 6.95
N LEU A 789 45.60 12.97 5.68
CA LEU A 789 45.90 12.00 4.62
C LEU A 789 47.41 11.95 4.41
N GLY A 790 47.98 10.75 4.52
CA GLY A 790 49.39 10.48 4.27
C GLY A 790 49.64 9.98 2.85
N GLU A 791 50.71 9.21 2.68
CA GLU A 791 51.05 8.56 1.41
C GLU A 791 49.92 7.62 0.93
N LYS A 792 49.69 7.56 -0.38
CA LYS A 792 48.57 6.82 -1.01
C LYS A 792 47.19 7.13 -0.42
N ASN A 793 46.98 8.34 0.13
CA ASN A 793 45.75 8.76 0.80
C ASN A 793 45.37 7.92 2.04
N ILE A 794 46.30 7.20 2.67
CA ILE A 794 45.98 6.45 3.89
C ILE A 794 45.76 7.45 5.04
N PRO A 795 44.62 7.39 5.78
CA PRO A 795 44.37 8.33 6.85
C PRO A 795 45.11 7.97 8.14
N THR A 796 45.72 8.99 8.74
CA THR A 796 46.05 9.00 10.18
C THR A 796 44.89 9.64 10.94
N LEU A 797 44.18 8.85 11.73
CA LEU A 797 43.04 9.25 12.56
C LEU A 797 43.55 9.91 13.84
N MET A 798 42.94 11.01 14.26
CA MET A 798 43.36 11.78 15.43
C MET A 798 42.19 11.95 16.40
N TYR A 799 42.41 11.66 17.68
CA TYR A 799 41.42 11.88 18.73
C TYR A 799 42.09 12.10 20.09
N SER A 800 41.35 12.64 21.04
CA SER A 800 41.84 12.92 22.38
C SER A 800 40.88 12.39 23.44
N THR A 801 41.43 11.97 24.57
CA THR A 801 40.73 11.75 25.85
C THR A 801 41.02 12.91 26.81
N ASP A 802 40.55 12.82 28.05
CA ASP A 802 40.90 13.79 29.10
C ASP A 802 42.40 13.85 29.44
N TYR A 803 43.16 12.81 29.06
CA TYR A 803 44.56 12.62 29.45
C TYR A 803 45.51 12.32 28.28
N LEU A 804 45.00 11.81 27.17
CA LEU A 804 45.81 11.36 26.03
C LEU A 804 45.38 12.05 24.74
N ASP A 805 46.36 12.48 23.96
CA ASP A 805 46.19 12.66 22.52
C ASP A 805 46.65 11.38 21.81
N VAL A 806 45.88 10.93 20.83
CA VAL A 806 46.08 9.68 20.10
C VAL A 806 46.09 9.96 18.61
N GLU A 807 47.14 9.50 17.94
CA GLU A 807 47.19 9.39 16.49
C GLU A 807 47.28 7.91 16.10
N GLU A 808 46.47 7.44 15.17
CA GLU A 808 46.57 6.06 14.68
C GLU A 808 46.47 5.94 13.16
N THR A 809 47.25 5.02 12.61
CA THR A 809 47.26 4.71 11.17
C THR A 809 47.16 3.21 10.98
N ILE A 810 46.29 2.77 10.08
CA ILE A 810 46.11 1.36 9.74
C ILE A 810 46.53 1.15 8.28
N VAL A 811 47.49 0.26 8.07
CA VAL A 811 48.06 -0.04 6.75
C VAL A 811 47.90 -1.53 6.43
N ALA A 812 47.87 -1.86 5.15
CA ALA A 812 48.00 -3.23 4.67
C ALA A 812 49.48 -3.57 4.55
N VAL A 813 49.84 -4.78 4.98
CA VAL A 813 51.19 -5.34 4.85
C VAL A 813 51.05 -6.72 4.22
N GLU A 814 51.91 -7.02 3.26
CA GLU A 814 52.02 -8.35 2.65
C GLU A 814 53.33 -9.00 3.10
N ASP A 815 53.25 -10.26 3.53
CA ASP A 815 54.40 -11.11 3.80
C ASP A 815 54.25 -12.48 3.12
N GLU A 816 55.18 -13.40 3.40
CA GLU A 816 55.20 -14.76 2.82
C GLU A 816 53.95 -15.59 3.18
N ASN A 817 53.20 -15.20 4.22
CA ASN A 817 52.00 -15.87 4.71
C ASN A 817 50.69 -15.15 4.33
N GLY A 818 50.77 -14.06 3.57
CA GLY A 818 49.64 -13.33 3.01
C GLY A 818 49.52 -11.87 3.46
N SER A 819 48.38 -11.26 3.17
CA SER A 819 48.10 -9.86 3.48
C SER A 819 47.40 -9.71 4.84
N PHE A 820 47.85 -8.78 5.67
CA PHE A 820 47.27 -8.47 6.98
C PHE A 820 47.17 -6.96 7.24
N LEU A 821 46.39 -6.54 8.24
CA LEU A 821 46.36 -5.14 8.65
C LEU A 821 47.30 -4.90 9.84
N ARG A 822 48.11 -3.85 9.73
CA ARG A 822 48.95 -3.34 10.82
C ARG A 822 48.40 -2.00 11.29
N ARG A 823 47.97 -1.93 12.55
CA ARG A 823 47.49 -0.73 13.25
C ARG A 823 48.62 -0.17 14.12
N ASN A 824 49.09 1.02 13.78
CA ASN A 824 50.08 1.77 14.55
C ASN A 824 49.37 2.88 15.32
N ILE A 825 49.56 2.92 16.64
CA ILE A 825 48.92 3.88 17.54
C ILE A 825 50.00 4.60 18.34
N ASP A 826 50.06 5.93 18.19
CA ASP A 826 50.93 6.82 18.95
C ASP A 826 50.12 7.56 20.02
N PHE A 827 50.66 7.57 21.23
CA PHE A 827 50.05 8.17 22.41
C PHE A 827 50.93 9.30 22.93
N LYS A 828 50.31 10.44 23.24
CA LYS A 828 50.96 11.55 23.92
C LYS A 828 50.17 11.94 25.15
N LEU A 829 50.82 11.90 26.32
CA LEU A 829 50.22 12.34 27.57
C LEU A 829 50.04 13.86 27.55
N ASN A 830 48.80 14.34 27.50
CA ASN A 830 48.48 15.77 27.51
C ASN A 830 48.23 16.30 28.94
N LYS A 831 47.80 15.42 29.86
CA LYS A 831 47.50 15.73 31.25
C LYS A 831 47.67 14.49 32.11
N SER A 832 48.42 14.60 33.21
CA SER A 832 48.58 13.50 34.15
C SER A 832 47.27 13.22 34.92
N PRO A 833 46.82 11.96 35.03
CA PRO A 833 45.69 11.61 35.86
C PRO A 833 46.00 11.88 37.35
N ASN A 834 45.20 12.70 38.02
CA ASN A 834 45.35 12.97 39.47
C ASN A 834 44.88 11.79 40.36
N GLN A 835 44.80 10.58 39.81
CA GLN A 835 44.26 9.38 40.47
C GLN A 835 45.06 8.14 40.04
N ARG A 836 45.19 7.16 40.95
CA ARG A 836 45.86 5.88 40.66
C ARG A 836 45.02 5.08 39.65
N GLY A 837 45.67 4.56 38.60
CA GLY A 837 45.02 3.79 37.53
C GLY A 837 45.99 3.52 36.38
N SER A 838 45.49 2.98 35.26
CA SER A 838 46.26 2.79 34.03
C SER A 838 45.39 2.79 32.77
N PHE A 839 46.01 3.10 31.64
CA PHE A 839 45.35 3.07 30.34
C PHE A 839 45.27 1.65 29.80
N HIS A 840 44.13 1.31 29.23
CA HIS A 840 43.85 0.02 28.61
C HIS A 840 43.29 0.23 27.21
N LEU A 841 43.71 -0.62 26.27
CA LEU A 841 43.15 -0.75 24.93
C LEU A 841 42.37 -2.07 24.87
N ARG A 842 41.11 -2.04 24.44
CA ARG A 842 40.32 -3.27 24.27
C ARG A 842 40.53 -3.84 22.88
N ILE A 843 40.83 -5.14 22.82
CA ILE A 843 41.06 -5.86 21.56
C ILE A 843 39.80 -6.61 21.13
N ARG A 844 39.23 -7.40 22.04
CA ARG A 844 38.00 -8.18 21.85
C ARG A 844 37.21 -8.27 23.15
N ASP A 845 35.92 -8.51 23.03
CA ASP A 845 34.99 -8.78 24.13
C ASP A 845 34.84 -10.27 24.44
N VAL A 846 35.75 -11.09 23.91
CA VAL A 846 35.88 -12.53 24.16
C VAL A 846 37.36 -12.87 24.43
N PRO A 847 37.65 -13.99 25.12
CA PRO A 847 39.02 -14.46 25.26
C PRO A 847 39.48 -15.15 23.97
N PRO A 848 40.79 -15.19 23.67
CA PRO A 848 41.33 -16.06 22.63
C PRO A 848 41.24 -17.53 23.08
N GLU A 849 41.13 -18.43 22.12
CA GLU A 849 41.21 -19.87 22.36
C GLU A 849 42.62 -20.31 22.74
N GLU A 850 43.62 -19.67 22.12
CA GLU A 850 45.03 -19.95 22.34
C GLU A 850 45.83 -18.65 22.46
N ILE A 851 46.74 -18.59 23.44
CA ILE A 851 47.85 -17.64 23.45
C ILE A 851 49.12 -18.44 23.28
N ARG A 852 49.84 -18.17 22.19
CA ARG A 852 51.14 -18.79 21.91
C ARG A 852 52.25 -18.18 22.75
N ASP A 853 53.35 -18.93 22.93
CA ASP A 853 54.53 -18.48 23.70
C ASP A 853 55.19 -17.22 23.12
N ASP A 854 54.99 -16.96 21.82
CA ASP A 854 55.44 -15.77 21.10
C ASP A 854 54.52 -14.54 21.28
N GLY A 855 53.42 -14.69 22.02
CA GLY A 855 52.47 -13.62 22.35
C GLY A 855 51.34 -13.43 21.35
N ILE A 856 51.17 -14.33 20.36
CA ILE A 856 50.04 -14.29 19.42
C ILE A 856 48.75 -14.81 20.09
N CYS A 857 47.67 -14.05 19.99
CA CYS A 857 46.32 -14.44 20.42
C CYS A 857 45.52 -14.97 19.23
N ILE A 858 44.96 -16.17 19.36
CA ILE A 858 44.14 -16.82 18.33
C ILE A 858 42.70 -16.92 18.85
N TYR A 859 41.74 -16.43 18.06
CA TYR A 859 40.31 -16.41 18.40
C TYR A 859 39.52 -17.40 17.54
N GLU A 860 38.40 -17.91 18.08
CA GLU A 860 37.50 -18.89 17.45
C GLU A 860 37.06 -18.49 16.03
N ASP A 861 36.91 -17.18 15.77
CA ASP A 861 36.47 -16.71 14.45
C ASP A 861 37.58 -16.70 13.38
N GLY A 862 38.79 -17.14 13.73
CA GLY A 862 39.97 -17.23 12.88
C GLY A 862 40.83 -15.96 12.86
N LEU A 863 40.55 -14.99 13.73
CA LEU A 863 41.42 -13.84 13.94
C LEU A 863 42.65 -14.25 14.73
N GLN A 864 43.84 -13.87 14.26
CA GLN A 864 45.09 -13.90 15.00
C GLN A 864 45.56 -12.47 15.22
N VAL A 865 45.85 -12.12 16.46
CA VAL A 865 46.35 -10.79 16.85
C VAL A 865 47.77 -10.94 17.37
N ARG A 866 48.71 -10.24 16.74
CA ARG A 866 50.10 -10.15 17.18
C ARG A 866 50.41 -8.74 17.64
N LEU A 867 51.09 -8.64 18.77
CA LEU A 867 51.55 -7.37 19.33
C LEU A 867 53.05 -7.22 19.04
N SER A 868 53.46 -6.07 18.52
CA SER A 868 54.87 -5.75 18.27
C SER A 868 55.28 -4.42 18.91
N ASP A 869 56.55 -4.36 19.32
CA ASP A 869 57.33 -3.29 19.95
C ASP A 869 56.57 -2.02 20.43
N SER A 870 56.64 -1.76 21.73
CA SER A 870 56.54 -0.39 22.25
C SER A 870 57.94 0.14 22.53
N LYS A 871 58.21 1.41 22.22
CA LYS A 871 59.52 2.07 22.47
C LYS A 871 60.04 1.94 23.92
N HIS A 872 59.21 1.54 24.87
CA HIS A 872 59.56 1.25 26.26
C HIS A 872 59.55 -0.26 26.52
N SER A 873 60.65 -0.79 27.08
CA SER A 873 61.06 -2.21 27.15
C SER A 873 60.19 -3.18 27.99
N THR A 874 58.90 -2.95 28.12
CA THR A 874 57.98 -3.85 28.84
C THR A 874 57.20 -4.67 27.82
N ALA A 875 57.38 -6.00 27.82
CA ALA A 875 56.59 -6.90 27.00
C ALA A 875 55.09 -6.69 27.32
N ILE A 876 54.37 -6.06 26.39
CA ILE A 876 52.93 -5.84 26.55
C ILE A 876 52.25 -7.20 26.36
N ARG A 877 51.51 -7.65 27.38
CA ARG A 877 50.76 -8.91 27.32
C ARG A 877 49.26 -8.64 27.40
N PRO A 878 48.44 -9.40 26.63
CA PRO A 878 47.00 -9.41 26.83
C PRO A 878 46.65 -9.79 28.26
N MET A 879 45.67 -9.11 28.83
CA MET A 879 45.15 -9.37 30.18
C MET A 879 43.67 -9.71 30.11
N TYR A 880 43.25 -10.64 31.00
CA TYR A 880 41.87 -11.06 31.18
C TYR A 880 41.31 -10.47 32.45
N THR A 881 40.30 -9.63 32.34
CA THR A 881 39.74 -8.91 33.48
C THR A 881 38.23 -8.73 33.29
N VAL A 882 37.49 -8.70 34.42
CA VAL A 882 36.02 -8.77 34.58
C VAL A 882 35.47 -10.20 34.75
N PRO A 883 35.10 -10.59 35.99
CA PRO A 883 34.35 -11.83 36.25
C PRO A 883 33.06 -11.85 35.42
N GLU A 884 32.71 -13.01 34.87
CA GLU A 884 31.50 -13.29 34.05
C GLU A 884 31.56 -12.96 32.55
N LYS A 885 32.51 -12.15 32.06
CA LYS A 885 32.55 -11.78 30.61
C LYS A 885 33.85 -12.10 29.85
N TRP A 886 34.97 -12.33 30.54
CA TRP A 886 36.26 -12.73 29.94
C TRP A 886 36.64 -11.92 28.67
N GLU A 887 36.92 -10.62 28.82
CA GLU A 887 37.35 -9.77 27.71
C GLU A 887 38.88 -9.76 27.53
N THR A 888 39.38 -9.42 26.33
CA THR A 888 40.82 -9.27 26.05
C THR A 888 41.23 -7.81 26.00
N TRP A 889 42.01 -7.36 27.01
CA TRP A 889 42.51 -6.00 27.11
C TRP A 889 44.04 -5.94 27.04
N LEU A 890 44.56 -4.78 26.64
CA LEU A 890 45.98 -4.48 26.56
C LEU A 890 46.29 -3.30 27.49
N ARG A 891 47.15 -3.50 28.49
CA ARG A 891 47.59 -2.39 29.35
C ARG A 891 48.64 -1.56 28.63
N ILE A 892 48.42 -0.25 28.50
CA ILE A 892 49.32 0.68 27.81
C ILE A 892 50.20 1.41 28.84
N PRO A 893 51.54 1.23 28.79
CA PRO A 893 52.47 1.99 29.63
C PRO A 893 52.67 3.40 29.03
N VAL A 894 51.81 4.35 29.40
CA VAL A 894 51.97 5.74 28.99
C VAL A 894 52.95 6.46 29.94
N SER A 895 54.00 7.05 29.39
CA SER A 895 54.94 7.93 30.10
C SER A 895 54.79 9.40 29.64
N GLU A 896 55.58 10.33 30.17
CA GLU A 896 55.56 11.73 29.68
C GLU A 896 56.11 11.86 28.24
N ASP A 897 56.83 10.85 27.74
CA ASP A 897 57.31 10.75 26.36
C ASP A 897 56.27 10.09 25.42
N GLU A 898 56.46 10.20 24.11
CA GLU A 898 55.61 9.53 23.11
C GLU A 898 55.73 8.00 23.20
N THR A 899 54.64 7.34 23.60
CA THR A 899 54.51 5.87 23.58
C THR A 899 53.88 5.45 22.26
N SER A 900 54.37 4.37 21.63
CA SER A 900 53.75 3.77 20.44
C SER A 900 53.39 2.30 20.68
N VAL A 901 52.32 1.83 20.04
CA VAL A 901 51.90 0.41 20.03
C VAL A 901 51.57 0.00 18.60
N THR A 902 52.08 -1.17 18.19
CA THR A 902 51.75 -1.78 16.90
C THR A 902 50.99 -3.10 17.10
N ILE A 903 49.89 -3.24 16.37
CA ILE A 903 49.00 -4.41 16.42
C ILE A 903 48.83 -4.94 15.00
N GLU A 904 49.09 -6.22 14.81
CA GLU A 904 48.92 -6.92 13.55
C GLU A 904 47.71 -7.84 13.64
N TYR A 905 46.84 -7.76 12.64
CA TYR A 905 45.60 -8.52 12.55
C TYR A 905 45.64 -9.42 11.32
N HIS A 906 45.78 -10.72 11.53
CA HIS A 906 45.74 -11.74 10.49
C HIS A 906 44.43 -12.51 10.61
N TRP A 907 43.67 -12.65 9.52
CA TRP A 907 42.41 -13.39 9.55
C TRP A 907 42.10 -14.01 8.20
N GLY A 908 41.20 -14.98 8.15
CA GLY A 908 40.68 -15.58 6.91
C GLY A 908 40.51 -17.09 7.00
N ARG A 909 39.90 -17.70 5.97
CA ARG A 909 39.52 -19.14 6.00
C ARG A 909 40.70 -20.10 6.22
N GLN A 910 41.93 -19.70 5.87
CA GLN A 910 43.14 -20.51 6.08
C GLN A 910 43.65 -20.47 7.53
N ASN A 911 43.13 -19.57 8.36
CA ASN A 911 43.52 -19.39 9.77
C ASN A 911 42.54 -20.03 10.75
N ARG A 912 41.49 -20.72 10.26
CA ARG A 912 40.50 -21.46 11.04
C ARG A 912 40.83 -22.93 11.12
#